data_AF-A0A1V4W8Q7-F1
#
_entry.id   AF-A0A1V4W8Q7-F1
#
_cell.length_a   1.000
_cell.length_b   1.000
_cell.length_c   1.000
_cell.angle_alpha   90.00
_cell.angle_beta   90.00
_cell.angle_gamma   90.00
#
_symmetry.space_group_name_H-M   'P 1'
#
loop_
_entity.id
_entity.type
_entity.pdbx_description
1 polymer ?
#
loop_
_entity_poly.entity_id
_entity_poly.type
_entity_poly.pdbx_seq_one_letter_code
_entity_poly.pdbx_strand_id
1 'polypeptide(L)'
;MILDNIAAKLGESLTQEKNKLLSERDQIDRFLESFQSLIAAQAMAEKVTKERYDLKKSLFDLNERFETAKMNLNQLEENQRKNREKLNRAKQAGSLKRLFLGLDPNKIQREIDQLSITIDSEKRTVSELEQRHNEAKSSLGEKEAELSKLIREFTKLLAEYGLTQEKLKAEKQSKENRRDTINSRIAEIDKALDEIQKRALSEAHLIATTLTKTFISKQLPDHPFDVLIIDESSMAPLPHIYWAAGRVTSFVTIVGDFKQLPPICVSDDAMAKKWLGRSIFDVLNITSVQDAVRDERVTLLDTQYRMAPQIADVPNRLFYEGLLKSDPSTMNRLKNDSLSGQNPLVMVDTSTINPWCSRLSTGGRFNIYSALVSAAVARKLLDEYEGRIGIVTPYRAQARLVSKITRDWGILDDLRINTVHSFQGGEETVIILDCVEGPGVPNWSMLDDQRPDSDARLLLNVAITRAKCKVFLIAHKEHLHTSLKKESIIVRIIDIFNNEGLEISSEDLIDNYLVADFEKWASTAIGPEKRFDASDSDFYTEKNFWPAFLNDMRSVEESLIIMSPFVSLRRTGKLMDFFRVLLRRGVTVRIYTRPPSQQSGSLSEHAEQVINQFENLGAKVIQRKGMHQKIAIIDNKIAWEGSLNILSHKDTQEHMRRFEGENAAQEVVKNLELDKDEAAGNVSEKLCPQCLEKGIESKMIVRQGRFGVFWGCSLYPACRHAENISRSKRRYG
;
A
#
# COMPACT_ATOMS: atom_id res chain seq x y z
N MET A 1 -0.20 25.41 24.28
CA MET A 1 -1.56 25.15 23.76
C MET A 1 -1.54 25.34 22.25
N ILE A 2 -2.26 24.51 21.49
CA ILE A 2 -2.45 24.73 20.05
C ILE A 2 -3.16 26.08 19.88
N LEU A 3 -2.71 26.93 18.96
CA LEU A 3 -3.25 28.28 18.72
C LEU A 3 -4.78 28.26 18.55
N ASP A 4 -5.31 27.25 17.87
CA ASP A 4 -6.75 27.03 17.71
C ASP A 4 -7.47 26.83 19.05
N ASN A 5 -6.85 26.16 20.03
CA ASN A 5 -7.42 26.00 21.37
C ASN A 5 -7.40 27.31 22.15
N ILE A 6 -6.39 28.16 21.94
CA ILE A 6 -6.34 29.49 22.55
C ILE A 6 -7.47 30.34 21.95
N ALA A 7 -7.61 30.35 20.62
CA ALA A 7 -8.67 31.07 19.94
C ALA A 7 -10.06 30.53 20.30
N ALA A 8 -10.23 29.22 20.41
CA ALA A 8 -11.48 28.60 20.82
C ALA A 8 -11.81 28.92 22.29
N LYS A 9 -10.81 29.04 23.17
CA LYS A 9 -11.02 29.41 24.57
C LYS A 9 -11.32 30.91 24.73
N LEU A 10 -10.58 31.78 24.04
CA LEU A 10 -10.80 33.23 24.04
C LEU A 10 -12.09 33.62 23.29
N GLY A 11 -12.45 32.85 22.28
CA GLY A 11 -13.67 32.96 21.48
C GLY A 11 -14.66 31.84 21.77
N GLU A 12 -14.79 31.39 23.02
CA GLU A 12 -15.64 30.25 23.38
C GLU A 12 -17.09 30.46 22.94
N SER A 13 -17.64 31.65 23.20
CA SER A 13 -18.98 32.03 22.76
C SER A 13 -19.14 31.93 21.23
N LEU A 14 -18.15 32.41 20.47
CA LEU A 14 -18.15 32.38 19.00
C LEU A 14 -18.03 30.94 18.48
N THR A 15 -17.21 30.13 19.13
CA THR A 15 -17.00 28.72 18.76
C THR A 15 -18.26 27.89 19.03
N GLN A 16 -18.92 28.10 20.17
CA GLN A 16 -20.20 27.47 20.49
C GLN A 16 -21.30 27.92 19.51
N GLU A 17 -21.34 29.21 19.16
CA GLU A 17 -22.25 29.75 18.15
C GLU A 17 -22.00 29.10 16.78
N LYS A 18 -20.75 29.02 16.31
CA LYS A 18 -20.36 28.38 15.05
C LYS A 18 -20.79 26.91 15.01
N ASN A 19 -20.57 26.15 16.08
CA ASN A 19 -20.95 24.74 16.15
C ASN A 19 -22.48 24.56 16.08
N LYS A 20 -23.25 25.42 16.73
CA LYS A 20 -24.73 25.42 16.63
C LYS A 20 -25.18 25.73 15.21
N LEU A 21 -24.59 26.75 14.58
CA LEU A 21 -24.87 27.14 13.20
C LEU A 21 -24.51 26.05 12.19
N LEU A 22 -23.38 25.37 12.36
CA LEU A 22 -22.99 24.23 11.51
C LEU A 22 -23.97 23.07 11.65
N SER A 23 -24.40 22.74 12.88
CA SER A 23 -25.41 21.70 13.11
C SER A 23 -26.75 22.07 12.45
N GLU A 24 -27.17 23.33 12.55
CA GLU A 24 -28.38 23.84 11.90
C GLU A 24 -28.27 23.78 10.37
N ARG A 25 -27.12 24.20 9.81
CA ARG A 25 -26.84 24.11 8.37
C ARG A 25 -26.94 22.67 7.88
N ASP A 26 -26.32 21.71 8.59
CA ASP A 26 -26.37 20.31 8.21
C ASP A 26 -27.80 19.73 8.27
N GLN A 27 -28.64 20.21 9.20
CA GLN A 27 -30.06 19.85 9.21
C GLN A 27 -30.81 20.43 8.01
N ILE A 28 -30.49 21.67 7.61
CA ILE A 28 -31.07 22.29 6.42
C ILE A 28 -30.63 21.58 5.14
N ASP A 29 -29.35 21.21 5.03
CA ASP A 29 -28.82 20.52 3.85
C ASP A 29 -29.45 19.13 3.70
N ARG A 30 -29.55 18.36 4.80
CA ARG A 30 -30.30 17.07 4.80
C ARG A 30 -31.77 17.25 4.43
N PHE A 31 -32.41 18.32 4.90
CA PHE A 31 -33.78 18.64 4.52
C PHE A 31 -33.87 18.89 3.01
N LEU A 32 -33.02 19.75 2.44
CA LEU A 32 -33.02 20.04 1.00
C LEU A 32 -32.70 18.79 0.14
N GLU A 33 -31.79 17.92 0.60
CA GLU A 33 -31.51 16.62 -0.04
C GLU A 33 -32.72 15.68 -0.04
N SER A 34 -33.51 15.67 1.03
CA SER A 34 -34.74 14.86 1.08
C SER A 34 -35.78 15.27 0.01
N PHE A 35 -35.72 16.51 -0.49
CA PHE A 35 -36.61 17.01 -1.55
C PHE A 35 -35.99 16.97 -2.95
N GLN A 36 -34.79 16.42 -3.12
CA GLN A 36 -34.06 16.50 -4.38
C GLN A 36 -34.81 15.82 -5.55
N SER A 37 -35.48 14.69 -5.28
CA SER A 37 -36.33 13.99 -6.25
C SER A 37 -37.56 14.81 -6.65
N LEU A 38 -38.22 15.46 -5.69
CA LEU A 38 -39.35 16.37 -5.90
C LEU A 38 -38.94 17.61 -6.71
N ILE A 39 -37.79 18.21 -6.37
CA ILE A 39 -37.25 19.39 -7.06
C ILE A 39 -36.88 19.05 -8.50
N ALA A 40 -36.27 17.89 -8.74
CA ALA A 40 -35.91 17.44 -10.09
C ALA A 40 -37.17 17.21 -10.96
N ALA A 41 -38.19 16.55 -10.40
CA ALA A 41 -39.46 16.33 -11.09
C ALA A 41 -40.17 17.64 -11.44
N GLN A 42 -40.19 18.63 -10.53
CA GLN A 42 -40.75 19.95 -10.79
C GLN A 42 -40.01 20.66 -11.94
N ALA A 43 -38.68 20.67 -11.92
CA ALA A 43 -37.87 21.33 -12.94
C ALA A 43 -38.07 20.72 -14.34
N MET A 44 -38.21 19.39 -14.43
CA MET A 44 -38.53 18.70 -15.69
C MET A 44 -39.92 19.10 -16.20
N ALA A 45 -40.92 19.16 -15.32
CA ALA A 45 -42.28 19.57 -15.70
C ALA A 45 -42.32 21.03 -16.20
N GLU A 46 -41.60 21.95 -15.55
CA GLU A 46 -41.49 23.35 -15.98
C GLU A 46 -40.83 23.47 -17.36
N LYS A 47 -39.77 22.68 -17.61
CA LYS A 47 -39.09 22.64 -18.92
C LYS A 47 -40.03 22.18 -20.04
N VAL A 48 -40.71 21.05 -19.85
CA VAL A 48 -41.65 20.51 -20.85
C VAL A 48 -42.85 21.44 -21.05
N THR A 49 -43.30 22.13 -20.00
CA THR A 49 -44.37 23.14 -20.10
C THR A 49 -43.97 24.29 -21.03
N LYS A 50 -42.72 24.76 -20.94
CA LYS A 50 -42.19 25.79 -21.82
C LYS A 50 -42.06 25.31 -23.27
N GLU A 51 -41.51 24.12 -23.49
CA GLU A 51 -41.42 23.49 -24.82
C GLU A 51 -42.80 23.33 -25.47
N ARG A 52 -43.80 22.90 -24.69
CA ARG A 52 -45.19 22.80 -25.15
C ARG A 52 -45.76 24.16 -25.57
N TYR A 53 -45.51 25.20 -24.79
CA TYR A 53 -45.97 26.56 -25.10
C TYR A 53 -45.39 27.06 -26.43
N ASP A 54 -44.08 26.88 -26.62
CA ASP A 54 -43.38 27.29 -27.84
C ASP A 54 -43.89 26.52 -29.08
N LEU A 55 -44.10 25.20 -28.96
CA LEU A 55 -44.67 24.37 -30.01
C LEU A 55 -46.12 24.77 -30.35
N LYS A 56 -46.94 25.06 -29.34
CA LYS A 56 -48.33 25.48 -29.55
C LYS A 56 -48.41 26.81 -30.30
N LYS A 57 -47.50 27.75 -30.00
CA LYS A 57 -47.38 29.02 -30.73
C LYS A 57 -46.96 28.78 -32.19
N SER A 58 -45.95 27.94 -32.42
CA SER A 58 -45.50 27.58 -33.77
C SER A 58 -46.61 26.92 -34.60
N LEU A 59 -47.39 26.03 -33.99
CA LEU A 59 -48.52 25.36 -34.64
C LEU A 59 -49.61 26.36 -35.08
N PHE A 60 -49.90 27.36 -34.25
CA PHE A 60 -50.85 28.41 -34.57
C PHE A 60 -50.42 29.20 -35.81
N ASP A 61 -49.16 29.65 -35.84
CA ASP A 61 -48.59 30.40 -36.97
C ASP A 61 -48.55 29.56 -38.27
N LEU A 62 -48.24 28.26 -38.15
CA LEU A 62 -48.25 27.32 -39.28
C LEU A 62 -49.66 27.12 -39.85
N ASN A 63 -50.66 26.98 -38.98
CA ASN A 63 -52.05 26.80 -39.39
C ASN A 63 -52.60 28.03 -40.13
N GLU A 64 -52.27 29.24 -39.66
CA GLU A 64 -52.69 30.49 -40.34
C GLU A 64 -52.09 30.60 -41.75
N ARG A 65 -50.80 30.27 -41.90
CA ARG A 65 -50.13 30.24 -43.22
C ARG A 65 -50.71 29.17 -44.13
N PHE A 66 -51.01 28.00 -43.59
CA PHE A 66 -51.61 26.90 -44.33
C PHE A 66 -52.99 27.27 -44.89
N GLU A 67 -53.88 27.83 -44.07
CA GLU A 67 -55.21 28.26 -44.50
C GLU A 67 -55.13 29.40 -45.54
N THR A 68 -54.18 30.33 -45.39
CA THR A 68 -53.94 31.39 -46.36
C THR A 68 -53.50 30.85 -47.72
N ALA A 69 -52.52 29.95 -47.73
CA ALA A 69 -52.03 29.32 -48.97
C ALA A 69 -53.14 28.49 -49.65
N LYS A 70 -53.97 27.80 -48.87
CA LYS A 70 -55.12 27.04 -49.37
C LYS A 70 -56.18 27.93 -50.00
N MET A 71 -56.49 29.08 -49.39
CA MET A 71 -57.39 30.07 -49.98
C MET A 71 -56.85 30.63 -51.30
N ASN A 72 -55.55 30.97 -51.36
CA ASN A 72 -54.90 31.45 -52.57
C ASN A 72 -54.96 30.41 -53.70
N LEU A 73 -54.66 29.15 -53.37
CA LEU A 73 -54.73 28.05 -54.32
C LEU A 73 -56.14 27.89 -54.90
N ASN A 74 -57.17 27.88 -54.07
CA ASN A 74 -58.57 27.80 -54.51
C ASN A 74 -58.94 28.95 -55.46
N GLN A 75 -58.46 30.17 -55.17
CA GLN A 75 -58.70 31.34 -56.02
C GLN A 75 -57.98 31.24 -57.37
N LEU A 76 -56.74 30.75 -57.38
CA LEU A 76 -55.97 30.52 -58.60
C LEU A 76 -56.60 29.44 -59.49
N GLU A 77 -57.05 28.33 -58.90
CA GLU A 77 -57.74 27.25 -59.63
C GLU A 77 -59.08 27.73 -60.23
N GLU A 78 -59.85 28.52 -59.49
CA GLU A 78 -61.10 29.12 -59.98
C GLU A 78 -60.85 30.11 -61.13
N ASN A 79 -59.79 30.91 -61.04
CA ASN A 79 -59.37 31.81 -62.12
C ASN A 79 -58.93 31.04 -63.37
N GLN A 80 -58.19 29.94 -63.20
CA GLN A 80 -57.80 29.07 -64.30
C GLN A 80 -59.02 28.42 -64.97
N ARG A 81 -60.02 28.00 -64.18
CA ARG A 81 -61.30 27.46 -64.67
C ARG A 81 -62.04 28.48 -65.53
N LYS A 82 -62.20 29.72 -65.04
CA LYS A 82 -62.81 30.82 -65.80
C LYS A 82 -62.05 31.14 -67.09
N ASN A 83 -60.72 31.12 -67.06
CA ASN A 83 -59.90 31.37 -68.25
C ASN A 83 -60.01 30.23 -69.29
N ARG A 84 -60.11 28.96 -68.85
CA ARG A 84 -60.39 27.83 -69.75
C ARG A 84 -61.78 27.94 -70.41
N GLU A 85 -62.79 28.38 -69.67
CA GLU A 85 -64.13 28.66 -70.22
C GLU A 85 -64.09 29.81 -71.25
N LYS A 86 -63.37 30.90 -70.96
CA LYS A 86 -63.14 32.01 -71.90
C LYS A 86 -62.42 31.54 -73.16
N LEU A 87 -61.40 30.69 -73.03
CA LEU A 87 -60.67 30.13 -74.17
C LEU A 87 -61.57 29.28 -75.07
N ASN A 88 -62.43 28.44 -74.48
CA ASN A 88 -63.39 27.65 -75.25
C ASN A 88 -64.39 28.53 -76.01
N ARG A 89 -64.91 29.59 -75.37
CA ARG A 89 -65.77 30.59 -76.03
C ARG A 89 -65.03 31.32 -77.16
N ALA A 90 -63.76 31.65 -76.98
CA ALA A 90 -62.93 32.30 -78.00
C ALA A 90 -62.64 31.39 -79.21
N LYS A 91 -62.45 30.08 -78.99
CA LYS A 91 -62.24 29.07 -80.06
C LYS A 91 -63.49 28.82 -80.92
N GLN A 92 -64.69 28.95 -80.33
CA GLN A 92 -65.98 28.75 -81.02
C GLN A 92 -66.50 30.00 -81.76
N ALA A 93 -65.92 31.19 -81.54
CA ALA A 93 -66.34 32.44 -82.18
C ALA A 93 -65.60 32.69 -83.51
N GLY A 94 -66.29 33.20 -84.54
CA GLY A 94 -65.69 33.63 -85.82
C GLY A 94 -64.80 34.89 -85.69
N SER A 95 -63.93 35.18 -86.67
CA SER A 95 -62.87 36.21 -86.52
C SER A 95 -63.41 37.61 -86.20
N LEU A 96 -64.51 38.04 -86.83
CA LEU A 96 -65.17 39.33 -86.56
C LEU A 96 -65.70 39.45 -85.12
N LYS A 97 -66.16 38.33 -84.54
CA LYS A 97 -66.78 38.28 -83.21
C LYS A 97 -65.73 38.24 -82.08
N ARG A 98 -64.51 37.75 -82.36
CA ARG A 98 -63.36 37.79 -81.43
C ARG A 98 -62.82 39.20 -81.21
N LEU A 99 -62.82 40.02 -82.27
CA LEU A 99 -62.29 41.40 -82.26
C LEU A 99 -63.16 42.34 -81.41
N PHE A 100 -64.49 42.26 -81.52
CA PHE A 100 -65.44 43.08 -80.76
C PHE A 100 -65.54 42.74 -79.26
N LEU A 101 -65.21 41.50 -78.88
CA LEU A 101 -65.26 41.02 -77.48
C LEU A 101 -63.88 41.01 -76.80
N GLY A 102 -62.81 41.41 -77.48
CA GLY A 102 -61.45 41.43 -76.93
C GLY A 102 -60.90 40.03 -76.59
N LEU A 103 -61.28 38.99 -77.33
CA LEU A 103 -60.92 37.60 -77.05
C LEU A 103 -59.79 37.11 -77.97
N ASP A 104 -58.53 37.20 -77.52
CA ASP A 104 -57.36 36.62 -78.18
C ASP A 104 -57.04 35.21 -77.61
N PRO A 105 -57.24 34.13 -78.37
CA PRO A 105 -56.99 32.76 -77.91
C PRO A 105 -55.54 32.50 -77.50
N ASN A 106 -54.55 33.13 -78.16
CA ASN A 106 -53.13 32.89 -77.87
C ASN A 106 -52.71 33.57 -76.57
N LYS A 107 -53.24 34.77 -76.31
CA LYS A 107 -53.03 35.49 -75.05
C LYS A 107 -53.67 34.76 -73.87
N ILE A 108 -54.92 34.30 -74.02
CA ILE A 108 -55.63 33.56 -72.97
C ILE A 108 -54.95 32.21 -72.68
N GLN A 109 -54.42 31.52 -73.71
CA GLN A 109 -53.64 30.29 -73.51
C GLN A 109 -52.36 30.55 -72.70
N ARG A 110 -51.59 31.61 -73.01
CA ARG A 110 -50.41 32.00 -72.23
C ARG A 110 -50.74 32.33 -70.77
N GLU A 111 -51.86 33.01 -70.52
CA GLU A 111 -52.34 33.30 -69.16
C GLU A 111 -52.72 32.01 -68.40
N ILE A 112 -53.31 31.01 -69.07
CA ILE A 112 -53.59 29.69 -68.49
C ILE A 112 -52.30 28.93 -68.15
N ASP A 113 -51.31 28.96 -69.04
CA ASP A 113 -50.02 28.29 -68.84
C ASP A 113 -49.25 28.92 -67.68
N GLN A 114 -49.23 30.26 -67.58
CA GLN A 114 -48.64 31.00 -66.45
C GLN A 114 -49.37 30.70 -65.12
N LEU A 115 -50.71 30.67 -65.13
CA LEU A 115 -51.50 30.29 -63.96
C LEU A 115 -51.22 28.84 -63.56
N SER A 116 -51.00 27.92 -64.51
CA SER A 116 -50.69 26.53 -64.20
C SER A 116 -49.37 26.39 -63.43
N ILE A 117 -48.32 27.10 -63.86
CA ILE A 117 -47.03 27.12 -63.16
C ILE A 117 -47.19 27.67 -61.73
N THR A 118 -48.00 28.72 -61.58
CA THR A 118 -48.27 29.36 -60.27
C THR A 118 -49.07 28.42 -59.37
N ILE A 119 -50.09 27.74 -59.90
CA ILE A 119 -50.88 26.72 -59.19
C ILE A 119 -49.99 25.56 -58.74
N ASP A 120 -49.10 25.06 -59.60
CA ASP A 120 -48.19 23.98 -59.26
C ASP A 120 -47.20 24.38 -58.16
N SER A 121 -46.73 25.64 -58.18
CA SER A 121 -45.91 26.21 -57.10
C SER A 121 -46.70 26.29 -55.78
N GLU A 122 -47.91 26.85 -55.80
CA GLU A 122 -48.73 27.02 -54.60
C GLU A 122 -49.17 25.65 -54.02
N LYS A 123 -49.43 24.65 -54.87
CA LYS A 123 -49.69 23.26 -54.44
C LYS A 123 -48.52 22.65 -53.66
N ARG A 124 -47.28 22.92 -54.08
CA ARG A 124 -46.09 22.48 -53.33
C ARG A 124 -46.02 23.18 -51.98
N THR A 125 -46.26 24.48 -51.95
CA THR A 125 -46.27 25.26 -50.69
C THR A 125 -47.35 24.78 -49.72
N VAL A 126 -48.57 24.49 -50.20
CA VAL A 126 -49.65 23.91 -49.39
C VAL A 126 -49.25 22.54 -48.84
N SER A 127 -48.69 21.67 -49.67
CA SER A 127 -48.22 20.33 -49.26
C SER A 127 -47.10 20.39 -48.21
N GLU A 128 -46.11 21.28 -48.39
CA GLU A 128 -45.02 21.50 -47.44
C GLU A 128 -45.52 22.04 -46.08
N LEU A 129 -46.47 22.99 -46.12
CA LEU A 129 -47.09 23.54 -44.91
C LEU A 129 -47.96 22.50 -44.20
N GLU A 130 -48.69 21.66 -44.93
CA GLU A 130 -49.48 20.56 -44.37
C GLU A 130 -48.60 19.54 -43.65
N GLN A 131 -47.48 19.16 -44.28
CA GLN A 131 -46.51 18.26 -43.66
C GLN A 131 -45.95 18.84 -42.36
N ARG A 132 -45.46 20.10 -42.40
CA ARG A 132 -44.91 20.77 -41.21
C ARG A 132 -45.94 20.97 -40.10
N HIS A 133 -47.18 21.27 -40.48
CA HIS A 133 -48.29 21.38 -39.52
C HIS A 133 -48.57 20.04 -38.83
N ASN A 134 -48.60 18.94 -39.59
CA ASN A 134 -48.81 17.59 -39.03
C ASN A 134 -47.65 17.13 -38.14
N GLU A 135 -46.40 17.40 -38.53
CA GLU A 135 -45.21 17.13 -37.71
C GLU A 135 -45.25 17.90 -36.38
N ALA A 136 -45.48 19.22 -36.44
CA ALA A 136 -45.58 20.06 -35.24
C ALA A 136 -46.74 19.62 -34.32
N LYS A 137 -47.88 19.19 -34.91
CA LYS A 137 -49.03 18.67 -34.17
C LYS A 137 -48.71 17.35 -33.45
N SER A 138 -47.96 16.46 -34.09
CA SER A 138 -47.50 15.20 -33.47
C SER A 138 -46.56 15.48 -32.31
N SER A 139 -45.54 16.34 -32.51
CA SER A 139 -44.59 16.71 -31.45
C SER A 139 -45.28 17.41 -30.27
N LEU A 140 -46.30 18.23 -30.53
CA LEU A 140 -47.10 18.82 -29.46
C LEU A 140 -47.84 17.76 -28.65
N GLY A 141 -48.44 16.76 -29.31
CA GLY A 141 -49.13 15.65 -28.65
C GLY A 141 -48.20 14.78 -27.80
N GLU A 142 -46.98 14.51 -28.28
CA GLU A 142 -45.93 13.82 -27.51
C GLU A 142 -45.55 14.60 -26.24
N LYS A 143 -45.34 15.92 -26.37
CA LYS A 143 -45.01 16.78 -25.23
C LYS A 143 -46.16 16.92 -24.24
N GLU A 144 -47.40 16.91 -24.69
CA GLU A 144 -48.59 16.90 -23.82
C GLU A 144 -48.73 15.59 -23.04
N ALA A 145 -48.43 14.45 -23.67
CA ALA A 145 -48.39 13.15 -23.00
C ALA A 145 -47.24 13.06 -21.98
N GLU A 146 -46.05 13.55 -22.34
CA GLU A 146 -44.88 13.64 -21.46
C GLU A 146 -45.18 14.50 -20.23
N LEU A 147 -45.75 15.70 -20.43
CA LEU A 147 -46.13 16.61 -19.35
C LEU A 147 -47.19 15.99 -18.42
N SER A 148 -48.19 15.32 -18.98
CA SER A 148 -49.25 14.68 -18.19
C SER A 148 -48.69 13.57 -17.30
N LYS A 149 -47.73 12.79 -17.81
CA LYS A 149 -47.03 11.76 -17.03
C LYS A 149 -46.21 12.38 -15.90
N LEU A 150 -45.43 13.42 -16.19
CA LEU A 150 -44.60 14.13 -15.21
C LEU A 150 -45.45 14.78 -14.11
N ILE A 151 -46.57 15.43 -14.45
CA ILE A 151 -47.49 16.02 -13.46
C ILE A 151 -48.07 14.94 -12.55
N ARG A 152 -48.43 13.77 -13.09
CA ARG A 152 -48.97 12.65 -12.29
C ARG A 152 -47.92 12.10 -11.32
N GLU A 153 -46.69 11.89 -11.78
CA GLU A 153 -45.56 11.44 -10.95
C GLU A 153 -45.22 12.47 -9.87
N PHE A 154 -45.16 13.76 -10.23
CA PHE A 154 -44.93 14.85 -9.29
C PHE A 154 -46.03 14.96 -8.22
N THR A 155 -47.30 14.82 -8.62
CA THR A 155 -48.44 14.85 -7.67
C THR A 155 -48.39 13.66 -6.71
N LYS A 156 -48.01 12.48 -7.19
CA LYS A 156 -47.83 11.29 -6.34
C LYS A 156 -46.71 11.51 -5.32
N LEU A 157 -45.57 12.03 -5.76
CA LEU A 157 -44.46 12.37 -4.87
C LEU A 157 -44.87 13.44 -3.84
N LEU A 158 -45.63 14.47 -4.22
CA LEU A 158 -46.12 15.47 -3.26
C LEU A 158 -47.02 14.86 -2.18
N ALA A 159 -47.87 13.91 -2.55
CA ALA A 159 -48.75 13.20 -1.62
C ALA A 159 -47.98 12.30 -0.63
N GLU A 160 -46.91 11.63 -1.09
CA GLU A 160 -46.03 10.83 -0.22
C GLU A 160 -45.36 11.68 0.87
N TYR A 161 -45.09 12.95 0.59
CA TYR A 161 -44.49 13.90 1.54
C TYR A 161 -45.52 14.78 2.26
N GLY A 162 -46.83 14.63 1.99
CA GLY A 162 -47.89 15.42 2.63
C GLY A 162 -47.85 16.92 2.33
N LEU A 163 -47.24 17.33 1.21
CA LEU A 163 -46.97 18.73 0.87
C LEU A 163 -47.77 19.20 -0.34
N THR A 164 -48.04 20.51 -0.41
CA THR A 164 -48.53 21.17 -1.62
C THR A 164 -47.37 21.85 -2.35
N GLN A 165 -47.52 22.10 -3.65
CA GLN A 165 -46.49 22.77 -4.46
C GLN A 165 -46.11 24.16 -3.91
N GLU A 166 -47.10 24.92 -3.42
CA GLU A 166 -46.87 26.23 -2.80
C GLU A 166 -46.08 26.13 -1.51
N LYS A 167 -46.40 25.14 -0.66
CA LYS A 167 -45.66 24.88 0.58
C LYS A 167 -44.23 24.45 0.30
N LEU A 168 -44.01 23.55 -0.67
CA LEU A 168 -42.67 23.12 -1.07
C LEU A 168 -41.79 24.30 -1.51
N LYS A 169 -42.33 25.19 -2.36
CA LYS A 169 -41.61 26.37 -2.83
C LYS A 169 -41.29 27.34 -1.70
N ALA A 170 -42.24 27.58 -0.79
CA ALA A 170 -42.07 28.46 0.36
C ALA A 170 -41.04 27.90 1.37
N GLU A 171 -41.12 26.60 1.68
CA GLU A 171 -40.18 25.94 2.59
C GLU A 171 -38.77 25.90 2.02
N LYS A 172 -38.63 25.57 0.72
CA LYS A 172 -37.34 25.60 0.03
C LYS A 172 -36.70 26.99 0.11
N GLN A 173 -37.43 28.04 -0.30
CA GLN A 173 -36.91 29.40 -0.29
C GLN A 173 -36.52 29.85 1.13
N SER A 174 -37.35 29.52 2.12
CA SER A 174 -37.08 29.83 3.52
C SER A 174 -35.80 29.16 4.03
N LYS A 175 -35.63 27.87 3.72
CA LYS A 175 -34.45 27.07 4.10
C LYS A 175 -33.18 27.55 3.39
N GLU A 176 -33.26 27.88 2.10
CA GLU A 176 -32.15 28.45 1.33
C GLU A 176 -31.72 29.81 1.90
N ASN A 177 -32.66 30.72 2.16
CA ASN A 177 -32.36 32.02 2.77
C ASN A 177 -31.72 31.86 4.17
N ARG A 178 -32.20 30.90 4.97
CA ARG A 178 -31.64 30.61 6.29
C ARG A 178 -30.23 30.04 6.18
N ARG A 179 -29.98 29.13 5.25
CA ARG A 179 -28.65 28.58 4.96
C ARG A 179 -27.67 29.68 4.57
N ASP A 180 -28.07 30.61 3.71
CA ASP A 180 -27.21 31.71 3.27
C ASP A 180 -26.90 32.70 4.41
N THR A 181 -27.87 32.94 5.29
CA THR A 181 -27.69 33.72 6.53
C THR A 181 -26.69 33.03 7.46
N ILE A 182 -26.84 31.72 7.67
CA ILE A 182 -25.93 30.90 8.48
C ILE A 182 -24.51 30.95 7.92
N ASN A 183 -24.35 30.77 6.61
CA ASN A 183 -23.03 30.80 5.96
C ASN A 183 -22.35 32.17 6.12
N SER A 184 -23.10 33.26 5.98
CA SER A 184 -22.59 34.62 6.20
C SER A 184 -22.12 34.81 7.64
N ARG A 185 -22.91 34.33 8.61
CA ARG A 185 -22.56 34.42 10.04
C ARG A 185 -21.36 33.55 10.40
N ILE A 186 -21.25 32.35 9.83
CA ILE A 186 -20.07 31.48 10.00
C ILE A 186 -18.81 32.19 9.47
N ALA A 187 -18.89 32.86 8.31
CA ALA A 187 -17.77 33.60 7.75
C ALA A 187 -17.34 34.79 8.65
N GLU A 188 -18.30 35.50 9.25
CA GLU A 188 -18.01 36.55 10.24
C GLU A 188 -17.32 35.99 11.49
N ILE A 189 -17.83 34.87 12.01
CA ILE A 189 -17.23 34.19 13.18
C ILE A 189 -15.80 33.74 12.85
N ASP A 190 -15.57 33.16 11.67
CA ASP A 190 -14.24 32.73 11.25
C ASP A 190 -13.26 33.89 11.15
N LYS A 191 -13.71 35.04 10.65
CA LYS A 191 -12.90 36.27 10.65
C LYS A 191 -12.58 36.73 12.07
N ALA A 192 -13.56 36.74 12.97
CA ALA A 192 -13.35 37.13 14.36
C ALA A 192 -12.40 36.17 15.11
N LEU A 193 -12.51 34.85 14.85
CA LEU A 193 -11.59 33.85 15.40
C LEU A 193 -10.16 34.03 14.86
N ASP A 194 -9.99 34.34 13.57
CA ASP A 194 -8.67 34.65 12.98
C ASP A 194 -8.06 35.93 13.59
N GLU A 195 -8.88 36.96 13.87
CA GLU A 195 -8.45 38.16 14.58
C GLU A 195 -8.01 37.85 16.02
N ILE A 196 -8.72 36.99 16.73
CA ILE A 196 -8.33 36.50 18.06
C ILE A 196 -6.99 35.76 17.98
N GLN A 197 -6.77 34.92 16.96
CA GLN A 197 -5.50 34.21 16.75
C GLN A 197 -4.34 35.19 16.53
N LYS A 198 -4.51 36.17 15.63
CA LYS A 198 -3.51 37.20 15.36
C LYS A 198 -3.17 37.98 16.62
N ARG A 199 -4.18 38.37 17.39
CA ARG A 199 -3.99 39.07 18.66
C ARG A 199 -3.20 38.21 19.65
N ALA A 200 -3.62 36.96 19.84
CA ALA A 200 -2.94 36.03 20.74
C ALA A 200 -1.47 35.80 20.36
N LEU A 201 -1.15 35.72 19.06
CA LEU A 201 0.23 35.63 18.60
C LEU A 201 1.00 36.93 18.80
N SER A 202 0.38 38.09 18.57
CA SER A 202 1.03 39.39 18.75
C SER A 202 1.34 39.73 20.21
N GLU A 203 0.52 39.23 21.14
CA GLU A 203 0.70 39.41 22.59
C GLU A 203 1.56 38.31 23.22
N ALA A 204 1.90 37.25 22.46
CA ALA A 204 2.68 36.14 22.96
C ALA A 204 4.17 36.50 23.09
N HIS A 205 4.72 36.31 24.28
CA HIS A 205 6.16 36.45 24.53
C HIS A 205 6.99 35.28 23.97
N LEU A 206 6.35 34.12 23.79
CA LEU A 206 6.97 32.91 23.25
C LEU A 206 6.02 32.24 22.25
N ILE A 207 6.50 32.03 21.03
CA ILE A 207 5.77 31.30 19.98
C ILE A 207 6.54 30.04 19.63
N ALA A 208 6.00 28.88 20.04
CA ALA A 208 6.52 27.58 19.62
C ALA A 208 5.80 27.12 18.35
N THR A 209 6.56 26.89 17.28
CA THR A 209 6.02 26.46 15.99
C THR A 209 7.03 25.62 15.23
N THR A 210 6.58 24.86 14.23
CA THR A 210 7.49 24.20 13.29
C THR A 210 8.07 25.22 12.31
N LEU A 211 9.28 24.96 11.80
CA LEU A 211 9.91 25.82 10.79
C LEU A 211 9.00 26.01 9.56
N THR A 212 8.31 24.96 9.11
CA THR A 212 7.40 25.03 7.96
C THR A 212 6.25 26.02 8.17
N LYS A 213 5.69 26.09 9.38
CA LYS A 213 4.62 27.04 9.70
C LYS A 213 5.09 28.49 9.64
N THR A 214 6.40 28.76 9.76
CA THR A 214 6.95 30.13 9.74
C THR A 214 6.81 30.87 8.41
N PHE A 215 6.59 30.17 7.30
CA PHE A 215 6.35 30.76 5.98
C PHE A 215 4.99 30.40 5.37
N ILE A 216 4.27 29.42 5.94
CA ILE A 216 2.91 29.06 5.49
C ILE A 216 1.83 29.87 6.26
N SER A 217 2.01 30.08 7.56
CA SER A 217 1.00 30.75 8.38
C SER A 217 0.99 32.25 8.11
N LYS A 218 -0.18 32.75 7.68
CA LYS A 218 -0.43 34.19 7.50
C LYS A 218 -0.71 34.92 8.81
N GLN A 219 -0.88 34.18 9.91
CA GLN A 219 -1.19 34.73 11.22
C GLN A 219 0.05 35.10 12.03
N LEU A 220 1.24 34.65 11.62
CA LEU A 220 2.48 35.01 12.30
C LEU A 220 2.71 36.52 12.22
N PRO A 221 3.14 37.15 13.33
CA PRO A 221 3.35 38.60 13.34
C PRO A 221 4.41 39.02 12.32
N ASP A 222 4.14 40.10 11.59
CA ASP A 222 5.07 40.65 10.58
C ASP A 222 6.28 41.37 11.20
N HIS A 223 6.23 41.70 12.49
CA HIS A 223 7.39 42.24 13.20
C HIS A 223 8.41 41.13 13.50
N PRO A 224 9.71 41.46 13.51
CA PRO A 224 10.75 40.48 13.78
C PRO A 224 10.77 40.09 15.28
N PHE A 225 11.19 38.87 15.56
CA PHE A 225 11.43 38.37 16.90
C PHE A 225 12.82 38.77 17.40
N ASP A 226 13.02 38.87 18.71
CA ASP A 226 14.37 39.15 19.24
C ASP A 226 15.25 37.90 19.23
N VAL A 227 14.67 36.75 19.56
CA VAL A 227 15.40 35.49 19.74
C VAL A 227 14.71 34.35 18.99
N LEU A 228 15.50 33.51 18.32
CA LEU A 228 15.06 32.25 17.74
C LEU A 228 15.85 31.11 18.36
N ILE A 229 15.13 30.09 18.85
CA ILE A 229 15.71 28.83 19.28
C ILE A 229 15.20 27.75 18.33
N ILE A 230 16.12 27.08 17.65
CA ILE A 230 15.82 25.95 16.77
C ILE A 230 16.28 24.69 17.48
N ASP A 231 15.32 23.85 17.87
CA ASP A 231 15.60 22.52 18.41
C ASP A 231 15.58 21.46 17.30
N GLU A 232 16.27 20.33 17.52
CA GLU A 232 16.43 19.24 16.54
C GLU A 232 16.94 19.72 15.17
N SER A 233 17.86 20.70 15.17
CA SER A 233 18.35 21.38 13.96
C SER A 233 19.06 20.48 12.96
N SER A 234 19.53 19.29 13.39
CA SER A 234 20.14 18.30 12.51
C SER A 234 19.18 17.81 11.43
N MET A 235 17.87 17.80 11.69
CA MET A 235 16.85 17.43 10.70
C MET A 235 16.38 18.59 9.82
N ALA A 236 16.71 19.82 10.18
CA ALA A 236 16.11 21.00 9.57
C ALA A 236 16.81 21.33 8.24
N PRO A 237 16.08 21.37 7.12
CA PRO A 237 16.65 21.81 5.85
C PRO A 237 17.12 23.26 5.93
N LEU A 238 18.30 23.55 5.35
CA LEU A 238 18.93 24.86 5.42
C LEU A 238 18.05 26.05 4.97
N PRO A 239 17.24 25.95 3.90
CA PRO A 239 16.35 27.04 3.48
C PRO A 239 15.34 27.45 4.56
N HIS A 240 14.86 26.50 5.36
CA HIS A 240 13.90 26.77 6.43
C HIS A 240 14.57 27.48 7.61
N ILE A 241 15.80 27.07 7.96
CA ILE A 241 16.61 27.75 8.97
C ILE A 241 16.89 29.19 8.53
N TYR A 242 17.31 29.37 7.26
CA TYR A 242 17.57 30.69 6.68
C TYR A 242 16.34 31.61 6.76
N TRP A 243 15.17 31.11 6.36
CA TRP A 243 13.92 31.87 6.46
C TRP A 243 13.61 32.29 7.90
N ALA A 244 13.67 31.34 8.84
CA ALA A 244 13.36 31.61 10.24
C ALA A 244 14.36 32.61 10.86
N ALA A 245 15.66 32.45 10.59
CA ALA A 245 16.70 33.35 11.05
C ALA A 245 16.53 34.78 10.50
N GLY A 246 16.03 34.92 9.26
CA GLY A 246 15.72 36.23 8.66
C GLY A 246 14.59 37.00 9.35
N ARG A 247 13.84 36.37 10.27
CA ARG A 247 12.80 37.02 11.07
C ARG A 247 13.27 37.45 12.46
N VAL A 248 14.58 37.45 12.71
CA VAL A 248 15.16 37.64 14.04
C VAL A 248 16.09 38.86 14.05
N THR A 249 16.04 39.67 15.10
CA THR A 249 16.87 40.89 15.23
C THR A 249 18.15 40.69 16.01
N SER A 250 18.17 39.78 17.01
CA SER A 250 19.24 39.75 18.01
C SER A 250 20.01 38.42 18.07
N PHE A 251 19.36 37.30 18.42
CA PHE A 251 20.08 36.04 18.69
C PHE A 251 19.42 34.81 18.07
N VAL A 252 20.22 33.91 17.50
CA VAL A 252 19.78 32.60 17.00
C VAL A 252 20.54 31.49 17.70
N THR A 253 19.83 30.70 18.50
CA THR A 253 20.34 29.47 19.12
C THR A 253 19.97 28.27 18.26
N ILE A 254 20.95 27.43 17.94
CA ILE A 254 20.76 26.20 17.19
C ILE A 254 21.12 25.04 18.12
N VAL A 255 20.14 24.19 18.40
CA VAL A 255 20.25 23.00 19.24
C VAL A 255 20.00 21.78 18.35
N GLY A 256 20.91 20.81 18.38
CA GLY A 256 20.81 19.61 17.59
C GLY A 256 21.99 18.69 17.78
N ASP A 257 21.95 17.55 17.11
CA ASP A 257 22.95 16.50 17.23
C ASP A 257 23.29 15.93 15.86
N PHE A 258 24.52 16.16 15.41
CA PHE A 258 25.04 15.70 14.12
C PHE A 258 25.31 14.18 14.08
N LYS A 259 25.22 13.48 15.22
CA LYS A 259 25.23 12.02 15.28
C LYS A 259 23.82 11.41 15.29
N GLN A 260 22.76 12.23 15.18
CA GLN A 260 21.37 11.81 14.96
C GLN A 260 20.93 12.08 13.51
N LEU A 261 19.64 11.95 13.21
CA LEU A 261 19.14 11.92 11.83
C LEU A 261 19.33 13.25 11.08
N PRO A 262 19.74 13.20 9.80
CA PRO A 262 19.88 14.37 8.95
C PRO A 262 18.52 14.76 8.32
N PRO A 263 18.46 15.86 7.54
CA PRO A 263 17.25 16.23 6.83
C PRO A 263 16.91 15.20 5.74
N ILE A 264 15.62 14.91 5.56
CA ILE A 264 15.18 13.93 4.56
C ILE A 264 15.14 14.58 3.17
N CYS A 265 16.02 14.14 2.26
CA CYS A 265 16.00 14.52 0.85
C CYS A 265 15.71 13.30 -0.03
N VAL A 266 14.56 13.31 -0.71
CA VAL A 266 14.13 12.20 -1.60
C VAL A 266 14.76 12.31 -2.99
N SER A 267 15.14 13.51 -3.42
CA SER A 267 15.71 13.75 -4.75
C SER A 267 17.21 13.45 -4.76
N ASP A 268 17.66 12.82 -5.86
CA ASP A 268 19.08 12.58 -6.12
C ASP A 268 19.81 13.76 -6.77
N ASP A 269 19.07 14.80 -7.15
CA ASP A 269 19.61 16.01 -7.76
C ASP A 269 20.64 16.72 -6.86
N ALA A 270 21.71 17.23 -7.47
CA ALA A 270 22.83 17.83 -6.75
C ALA A 270 22.42 19.11 -5.99
N MET A 271 21.53 19.92 -6.55
CA MET A 271 21.03 21.13 -5.89
C MET A 271 20.08 20.77 -4.75
N ALA A 272 19.22 19.77 -4.94
CA ALA A 272 18.38 19.25 -3.88
C ALA A 272 19.22 18.70 -2.72
N LYS A 273 20.22 17.86 -2.98
CA LYS A 273 21.14 17.35 -1.93
C LYS A 273 21.88 18.47 -1.21
N LYS A 274 22.37 19.47 -1.96
CA LYS A 274 23.10 20.61 -1.39
C LYS A 274 22.28 21.41 -0.38
N TRP A 275 20.99 21.65 -0.65
CA TRP A 275 20.16 22.55 0.17
C TRP A 275 19.19 21.83 1.10
N LEU A 276 18.68 20.66 0.69
CA LEU A 276 17.67 19.91 1.42
C LEU A 276 18.21 18.65 2.10
N GLY A 277 19.40 18.16 1.72
CA GLY A 277 20.01 16.95 2.29
C GLY A 277 21.15 17.22 3.27
N ARG A 278 21.52 18.49 3.48
CA ARG A 278 22.58 18.90 4.43
C ARG A 278 21.97 19.57 5.64
N SER A 279 22.52 19.26 6.81
CA SER A 279 22.25 19.94 8.07
C SER A 279 23.13 21.19 8.23
N ILE A 280 22.82 21.98 9.26
CA ILE A 280 23.67 23.11 9.66
C ILE A 280 25.08 22.65 10.08
N PHE A 281 25.21 21.46 10.67
CA PHE A 281 26.51 20.91 11.08
C PHE A 281 27.41 20.61 9.87
N ASP A 282 26.84 20.16 8.75
CA ASP A 282 27.57 19.98 7.50
C ASP A 282 28.07 21.30 6.90
N VAL A 283 27.41 22.42 7.21
CA VAL A 283 27.86 23.76 6.79
C VAL A 283 29.02 24.24 7.65
N LEU A 284 29.01 23.86 8.94
CA LEU A 284 30.10 24.14 9.88
C LEU A 284 31.30 23.20 9.73
N ASN A 285 31.23 22.21 8.82
CA ASN A 285 32.20 21.13 8.65
C ASN A 285 32.38 20.26 9.90
N ILE A 286 31.31 20.07 10.66
CA ILE A 286 31.29 19.23 11.86
C ILE A 286 30.86 17.83 11.47
N THR A 287 31.83 16.92 11.34
CA THR A 287 31.59 15.52 10.94
C THR A 287 32.00 14.52 12.03
N SER A 288 32.92 14.92 12.91
CA SER A 288 33.43 14.16 14.04
C SER A 288 33.21 14.87 15.37
N VAL A 289 33.37 14.14 16.47
CA VAL A 289 33.30 14.71 17.83
C VAL A 289 34.45 15.71 18.02
N GLN A 290 35.63 15.44 17.45
CA GLN A 290 36.77 16.35 17.50
C GLN A 290 36.50 17.66 16.78
N ASP A 291 35.81 17.63 15.63
CA ASP A 291 35.45 18.85 14.91
C ASP A 291 34.53 19.71 15.79
N ALA A 292 33.52 19.09 16.42
CA ALA A 292 32.59 19.78 17.31
C ALA A 292 33.28 20.40 18.53
N VAL A 293 34.21 19.67 19.17
CA VAL A 293 34.94 20.15 20.36
C VAL A 293 35.90 21.30 20.01
N ARG A 294 36.44 21.34 18.78
CA ARG A 294 37.37 22.39 18.33
C ARG A 294 36.67 23.66 17.87
N ASP A 295 35.39 23.60 17.53
CA ASP A 295 34.63 24.74 17.02
C ASP A 295 34.11 25.61 18.16
N GLU A 296 34.60 26.84 18.27
CA GLU A 296 34.21 27.80 19.33
C GLU A 296 32.71 28.14 19.33
N ARG A 297 31.99 27.88 18.22
CA ARG A 297 30.55 28.11 18.09
C ARG A 297 29.71 26.97 18.66
N VAL A 298 30.34 25.84 19.00
CA VAL A 298 29.66 24.65 19.47
C VAL A 298 30.00 24.39 20.93
N THR A 299 28.96 24.18 21.73
CA THR A 299 29.08 23.80 23.13
C THR A 299 28.47 22.44 23.33
N LEU A 300 29.28 21.47 23.78
CA LEU A 300 28.81 20.13 24.11
C LEU A 300 28.08 20.15 25.46
N LEU A 301 26.84 19.64 25.47
CA LEU A 301 26.16 19.25 26.71
C LEU A 301 26.52 17.79 26.99
N ASP A 302 27.41 17.57 27.95
CA ASP A 302 28.06 16.27 28.16
C ASP A 302 27.34 15.36 29.16
N THR A 303 26.27 15.82 29.82
CA THR A 303 25.60 15.08 30.90
C THR A 303 24.19 14.66 30.49
N GLN A 304 23.91 13.35 30.53
CA GLN A 304 22.61 12.75 30.20
C GLN A 304 21.81 12.36 31.44
N TYR A 305 20.49 12.55 31.37
CA TYR A 305 19.53 12.33 32.48
C TYR A 305 18.42 11.31 32.12
N ARG A 306 18.48 10.72 30.92
CA ARG A 306 17.40 9.89 30.36
C ARG A 306 17.61 8.41 30.65
N MET A 307 18.73 7.89 30.18
CA MET A 307 19.01 6.47 30.00
C MET A 307 19.64 5.88 31.25
N ALA A 308 19.33 4.62 31.55
CA ALA A 308 20.14 3.81 32.45
C ALA A 308 21.62 3.85 31.99
N PRO A 309 22.60 3.92 32.92
CA PRO A 309 24.01 4.13 32.56
C PRO A 309 24.56 3.13 31.53
N GLN A 310 24.20 1.85 31.63
CA GLN A 310 24.60 0.80 30.69
C GLN A 310 24.02 1.01 29.28
N ILE A 311 22.80 1.58 29.17
CA ILE A 311 22.24 1.97 27.86
C ILE A 311 22.99 3.16 27.30
N ALA A 312 23.24 4.19 28.13
CA ALA A 312 23.92 5.42 27.71
C ALA A 312 25.35 5.16 27.23
N ASP A 313 26.01 4.16 27.79
CA ASP A 313 27.38 3.79 27.48
C ASP A 313 27.53 3.18 26.08
N VAL A 314 26.53 2.46 25.56
CA VAL A 314 26.53 1.94 24.18
C VAL A 314 26.73 3.08 23.16
N PRO A 315 25.86 4.11 23.07
CA PRO A 315 26.06 5.19 22.15
C PRO A 315 27.25 6.08 22.53
N ASN A 316 27.60 6.17 23.82
CA ASN A 316 28.78 6.93 24.24
C ASN A 316 30.08 6.38 23.63
N ARG A 317 30.29 5.07 23.72
CA ARG A 317 31.47 4.40 23.12
C ARG A 317 31.43 4.44 21.59
N LEU A 318 30.25 4.27 20.99
CA LEU A 318 30.12 4.06 19.55
C LEU A 318 29.96 5.36 18.73
N PHE A 319 29.41 6.42 19.31
CA PHE A 319 29.08 7.68 18.61
C PHE A 319 29.69 8.94 19.21
N TYR A 320 29.84 9.02 20.54
CA TYR A 320 30.29 10.24 21.25
C TYR A 320 31.70 10.14 21.87
N GLU A 321 32.42 9.06 21.57
CA GLU A 321 33.84 8.88 21.94
C GLU A 321 34.12 8.99 23.44
N GLY A 322 33.17 8.56 24.26
CA GLY A 322 33.31 8.54 25.72
C GLY A 322 33.05 9.87 26.42
N LEU A 323 32.66 10.93 25.70
CA LEU A 323 32.44 12.25 26.30
C LEU A 323 31.14 12.36 27.12
N LEU A 324 30.15 11.50 26.88
CA LEU A 324 28.88 11.53 27.59
C LEU A 324 29.02 10.97 29.02
N LYS A 325 28.45 11.67 29.98
CA LYS A 325 28.40 11.32 31.41
C LYS A 325 26.96 11.06 31.80
N SER A 326 26.75 10.07 32.67
CA SER A 326 25.43 9.81 33.24
C SER A 326 25.29 10.53 34.57
N ASP A 327 24.23 11.32 34.73
CA ASP A 327 23.91 11.92 36.01
C ASP A 327 23.56 10.83 37.04
N PRO A 328 23.94 10.96 38.34
CA PRO A 328 23.62 9.97 39.37
C PRO A 328 22.14 9.61 39.49
N SER A 329 21.23 10.54 39.13
CA SER A 329 19.78 10.27 39.12
C SER A 329 19.41 9.13 38.18
N THR A 330 20.19 8.86 37.14
CA THR A 330 19.90 7.80 36.15
C THR A 330 20.01 6.38 36.71
N MET A 331 20.60 6.21 37.89
CA MET A 331 20.59 4.93 38.61
C MET A 331 19.16 4.47 38.93
N ASN A 332 18.19 5.39 39.05
CA ASN A 332 16.78 5.04 39.24
C ASN A 332 16.11 4.40 38.00
N ARG A 333 16.81 4.39 36.86
CA ARG A 333 16.35 3.76 35.60
C ARG A 333 16.65 2.27 35.55
N LEU A 334 17.49 1.76 36.44
CA LEU A 334 17.71 0.32 36.61
C LEU A 334 16.48 -0.30 37.27
N LYS A 335 15.56 -0.77 36.44
CA LYS A 335 14.29 -1.38 36.85
C LYS A 335 14.36 -2.89 36.72
N ASN A 336 13.64 -3.59 37.59
CA ASN A 336 13.54 -5.04 37.57
C ASN A 336 12.28 -5.47 36.82
N ASP A 337 12.38 -6.49 35.95
CA ASP A 337 11.23 -7.15 35.31
C ASP A 337 11.42 -8.67 35.21
N SER A 338 10.35 -9.38 34.88
CA SER A 338 10.30 -10.84 34.82
C SER A 338 11.15 -11.45 33.71
N LEU A 339 11.38 -10.71 32.61
CA LEU A 339 12.13 -11.21 31.46
C LEU A 339 13.63 -11.08 31.63
N SER A 340 14.08 -9.98 32.23
CA SER A 340 15.48 -9.56 32.17
C SER A 340 16.09 -9.15 33.50
N GLY A 341 15.33 -9.26 34.60
CA GLY A 341 15.79 -8.85 35.92
C GLY A 341 16.14 -7.36 35.92
N GLN A 342 17.30 -6.98 36.46
CA GLN A 342 17.78 -5.59 36.41
C GLN A 342 18.59 -5.24 35.16
N ASN A 343 18.80 -6.18 34.23
CA ASN A 343 19.63 -5.94 33.05
C ASN A 343 18.92 -4.98 32.08
N PRO A 344 19.51 -3.82 31.74
CA PRO A 344 18.86 -2.86 30.84
C PRO A 344 19.19 -3.09 29.37
N LEU A 345 20.18 -3.93 29.06
CA LEU A 345 20.53 -4.40 27.72
C LEU A 345 20.12 -5.86 27.59
N VAL A 346 19.22 -6.15 26.65
CA VAL A 346 18.71 -7.50 26.42
C VAL A 346 18.80 -7.85 24.95
N MET A 347 19.55 -8.90 24.62
CA MET A 347 19.58 -9.51 23.29
C MET A 347 18.50 -10.59 23.23
N VAL A 348 17.62 -10.51 22.24
CA VAL A 348 16.68 -11.58 21.92
C VAL A 348 17.14 -12.20 20.60
N ASP A 349 17.84 -13.32 20.69
CA ASP A 349 18.41 -13.99 19.52
C ASP A 349 17.35 -14.85 18.84
N THR A 350 17.12 -14.59 17.56
CA THR A 350 16.21 -15.38 16.73
C THR A 350 16.92 -16.44 15.89
N SER A 351 18.24 -16.60 16.03
CA SER A 351 19.04 -17.45 15.14
C SER A 351 18.65 -18.94 15.22
N THR A 352 18.25 -19.43 16.40
CA THR A 352 17.89 -20.85 16.61
C THR A 352 16.69 -21.29 15.76
N ILE A 353 15.67 -20.42 15.65
CA ILE A 353 14.50 -20.66 14.79
C ILE A 353 14.77 -20.34 13.32
N ASN A 354 15.85 -19.61 13.04
CA ASN A 354 16.28 -19.23 11.70
C ASN A 354 15.12 -18.63 10.86
N PRO A 355 14.45 -17.56 11.36
CA PRO A 355 13.26 -17.03 10.75
C PRO A 355 13.56 -16.33 9.41
N TRP A 356 12.65 -16.52 8.47
CA TRP A 356 12.81 -16.01 7.11
C TRP A 356 12.44 -14.52 7.03
N CYS A 357 13.36 -13.70 6.53
CA CYS A 357 13.06 -12.33 6.17
C CYS A 357 12.42 -12.30 4.77
N SER A 358 11.30 -11.59 4.66
CA SER A 358 10.54 -11.42 3.42
C SER A 358 10.56 -9.95 2.96
N ARG A 359 10.20 -9.73 1.69
CA ARG A 359 10.12 -8.38 1.09
C ARG A 359 8.84 -8.23 0.27
N LEU A 360 8.18 -7.08 0.41
CA LEU A 360 7.00 -6.73 -0.40
C LEU A 360 7.41 -6.36 -1.84
N SER A 361 6.49 -6.52 -2.80
CA SER A 361 6.70 -6.13 -4.21
C SER A 361 6.99 -4.64 -4.38
N THR A 362 6.40 -3.80 -3.52
CA THR A 362 6.59 -2.34 -3.48
C THR A 362 7.83 -1.90 -2.70
N GLY A 363 8.61 -2.84 -2.16
CA GLY A 363 9.74 -2.56 -1.27
C GLY A 363 9.38 -2.59 0.22
N GLY A 364 10.41 -2.72 1.06
CA GLY A 364 10.28 -2.89 2.51
C GLY A 364 10.38 -4.36 2.95
N ARG A 365 11.21 -4.61 3.96
CA ARG A 365 11.41 -5.92 4.58
C ARG A 365 10.44 -6.13 5.74
N PHE A 366 10.07 -7.38 5.97
CA PHE A 366 9.33 -7.80 7.14
C PHE A 366 9.70 -9.23 7.51
N ASN A 367 9.56 -9.55 8.78
CA ASN A 367 9.82 -10.87 9.35
C ASN A 367 8.69 -11.15 10.34
N ILE A 368 7.83 -12.11 9.98
CA ILE A 368 6.63 -12.45 10.74
C ILE A 368 7.00 -12.92 12.15
N TYR A 369 7.98 -13.82 12.23
CA TYR A 369 8.42 -14.38 13.50
C TYR A 369 8.99 -13.28 14.40
N SER A 370 9.87 -12.43 13.87
CA SER A 370 10.40 -11.28 14.62
C SER A 370 9.31 -10.32 15.10
N ALA A 371 8.27 -10.10 14.27
CA ALA A 371 7.15 -9.23 14.63
C ALA A 371 6.33 -9.80 15.81
N LEU A 372 6.15 -11.12 15.85
CA LEU A 372 5.46 -11.81 16.93
C LEU A 372 6.28 -11.82 18.21
N VAL A 373 7.59 -12.08 18.10
CA VAL A 373 8.53 -11.96 19.24
C VAL A 373 8.46 -10.55 19.82
N SER A 374 8.52 -9.53 18.97
CA SER A 374 8.40 -8.12 19.39
C SER A 374 7.11 -7.84 20.14
N ALA A 375 5.97 -8.30 19.60
CA ALA A 375 4.68 -8.12 20.25
C ALA A 375 4.58 -8.90 21.57
N ALA A 376 5.15 -10.11 21.65
CA ALA A 376 5.10 -10.94 22.85
C ALA A 376 6.00 -10.40 23.98
N VAL A 377 7.20 -9.92 23.65
CA VAL A 377 8.06 -9.20 24.60
C VAL A 377 7.33 -7.98 25.13
N ALA A 378 6.73 -7.17 24.24
CA ALA A 378 5.98 -5.99 24.64
C ALA A 378 4.84 -6.34 25.61
N ARG A 379 4.02 -7.34 25.26
CA ARG A 379 2.89 -7.76 26.10
C ARG A 379 3.31 -8.22 27.48
N LYS A 380 4.39 -8.99 27.61
CA LYS A 380 4.88 -9.44 28.92
C LYS A 380 5.31 -8.27 29.81
N LEU A 381 5.79 -7.19 29.23
CA LEU A 381 6.32 -6.04 29.95
C LEU A 381 5.27 -4.96 30.25
N LEU A 382 4.09 -5.00 29.60
CA LEU A 382 3.05 -3.97 29.75
C LEU A 382 2.58 -3.83 31.20
N ASP A 383 2.42 -4.95 31.90
CA ASP A 383 1.95 -4.94 33.29
C ASP A 383 3.05 -4.60 34.32
N GLU A 384 4.31 -4.52 33.88
CA GLU A 384 5.47 -4.34 34.75
C GLU A 384 6.06 -2.92 34.74
N TYR A 385 5.65 -2.10 33.78
CA TYR A 385 6.17 -0.75 33.61
C TYR A 385 5.07 0.30 33.53
N GLU A 386 5.24 1.39 34.28
CA GLU A 386 4.44 2.60 34.09
C GLU A 386 4.89 3.35 32.82
N GLY A 387 3.92 3.72 31.98
CA GLY A 387 4.15 4.39 30.70
C GLY A 387 4.10 3.44 29.50
N ARG A 388 4.33 3.98 28.30
CA ARG A 388 4.25 3.19 27.07
C ARG A 388 5.56 2.45 26.79
N ILE A 389 5.43 1.33 26.10
CA ILE A 389 6.55 0.60 25.50
C ILE A 389 6.65 0.98 24.03
N GLY A 390 7.86 1.30 23.58
CA GLY A 390 8.13 1.60 22.18
C GLY A 390 8.64 0.39 21.42
N ILE A 391 8.00 0.01 20.32
CA ILE A 391 8.55 -0.94 19.34
C ILE A 391 9.06 -0.15 18.13
N VAL A 392 10.36 -0.23 17.89
CA VAL A 392 11.09 0.50 16.86
C VAL A 392 11.66 -0.49 15.86
N THR A 393 11.54 -0.18 14.57
CA THR A 393 12.10 -1.01 13.49
C THR A 393 12.56 -0.13 12.33
N PRO A 394 13.61 -0.51 11.56
CA PRO A 394 14.01 0.26 10.37
C PRO A 394 12.94 0.22 9.26
N TYR A 395 12.07 -0.80 9.24
CA TYR A 395 11.18 -1.04 8.11
C TYR A 395 9.71 -0.70 8.39
N ARG A 396 9.12 0.16 7.55
CA ARG A 396 7.68 0.51 7.63
C ARG A 396 6.76 -0.72 7.50
N ALA A 397 7.14 -1.71 6.69
CA ALA A 397 6.35 -2.93 6.52
C ALA A 397 6.30 -3.74 7.82
N GLN A 398 7.42 -3.85 8.54
CA GLN A 398 7.47 -4.47 9.86
C GLN A 398 6.63 -3.71 10.89
N ALA A 399 6.80 -2.38 10.98
CA ALA A 399 6.03 -1.57 11.94
C ALA A 399 4.52 -1.75 11.75
N ARG A 400 4.04 -1.79 10.50
CA ARG A 400 2.64 -2.06 10.16
C ARG A 400 2.21 -3.47 10.57
N LEU A 401 3.05 -4.47 10.36
CA LEU A 401 2.77 -5.86 10.74
C LEU A 401 2.62 -5.99 12.26
N VAL A 402 3.57 -5.48 13.03
CA VAL A 402 3.52 -5.47 14.50
C VAL A 402 2.29 -4.71 15.00
N SER A 403 1.96 -3.56 14.38
CA SER A 403 0.76 -2.77 14.73
C SER A 403 -0.53 -3.54 14.52
N LYS A 404 -0.61 -4.41 13.50
CA LYS A 404 -1.78 -5.26 13.27
C LYS A 404 -1.86 -6.38 14.31
N ILE A 405 -0.76 -7.08 14.56
CA ILE A 405 -0.69 -8.15 15.57
C ILE A 405 -1.11 -7.62 16.94
N THR A 406 -0.54 -6.50 17.37
CA THR A 406 -0.84 -5.88 18.67
C THR A 406 -2.26 -5.32 18.77
N ARG A 407 -2.84 -4.86 17.65
CA ARG A 407 -4.27 -4.50 17.60
C ARG A 407 -5.17 -5.71 17.78
N ASP A 408 -4.87 -6.82 17.09
CA ASP A 408 -5.64 -8.05 17.19
C ASP A 408 -5.56 -8.65 18.61
N TRP A 409 -4.45 -8.41 19.32
CA TRP A 409 -4.28 -8.79 20.73
C TRP A 409 -4.86 -7.77 21.73
N GLY A 410 -5.38 -6.64 21.26
CA GLY A 410 -6.00 -5.61 22.13
C GLY A 410 -5.02 -4.78 22.96
N ILE A 411 -3.73 -4.75 22.61
CA ILE A 411 -2.68 -4.06 23.38
C ILE A 411 -2.06 -2.86 22.63
N LEU A 412 -2.62 -2.47 21.49
CA LEU A 412 -2.04 -1.41 20.65
C LEU A 412 -2.02 -0.04 21.36
N ASP A 413 -3.01 0.26 22.19
CA ASP A 413 -3.19 1.58 22.79
C ASP A 413 -2.10 1.90 23.84
N ASP A 414 -1.51 0.87 24.44
CA ASP A 414 -0.41 0.98 25.42
C ASP A 414 0.98 1.00 24.75
N LEU A 415 1.04 0.81 23.44
CA LEU A 415 2.26 0.71 22.67
C LEU A 415 2.45 1.90 21.73
N ARG A 416 3.71 2.31 21.56
CA ARG A 416 4.11 3.15 20.43
C ARG A 416 4.85 2.29 19.42
N ILE A 417 4.33 2.16 18.20
CA ILE A 417 4.93 1.31 17.16
C ILE A 417 5.19 2.13 15.92
N ASN A 418 6.45 2.23 15.49
CA ASN A 418 6.82 3.06 14.34
C ASN A 418 8.24 2.78 13.82
N THR A 419 8.61 3.43 12.72
CA THR A 419 9.99 3.46 12.26
C THR A 419 10.86 4.41 13.07
N VAL A 420 12.17 4.17 13.10
CA VAL A 420 13.17 5.02 13.80
C VAL A 420 12.95 6.53 13.54
N HIS A 421 12.77 6.92 12.28
CA HIS A 421 12.54 8.33 11.90
C HIS A 421 11.36 8.99 12.64
N SER A 422 10.29 8.23 12.93
CA SER A 422 9.09 8.74 13.59
C SER A 422 9.20 8.75 15.12
N PHE A 423 10.29 8.20 15.67
CA PHE A 423 10.58 8.18 17.11
C PHE A 423 11.47 9.35 17.55
N GLN A 424 11.92 10.20 16.63
CA GLN A 424 12.74 11.36 16.98
C GLN A 424 11.99 12.32 17.92
N GLY A 425 12.73 12.91 18.86
CA GLY A 425 12.17 13.72 19.96
C GLY A 425 11.32 12.94 20.98
N GLY A 426 10.99 11.67 20.72
CA GLY A 426 10.30 10.79 21.65
C GLY A 426 11.24 10.08 22.61
N GLU A 427 10.69 9.56 23.70
CA GLU A 427 11.36 8.65 24.63
C GLU A 427 10.29 7.73 25.23
N GLU A 428 10.64 6.47 25.46
CA GLU A 428 9.73 5.49 26.07
C GLU A 428 10.45 4.76 27.20
N THR A 429 9.69 4.23 28.17
CA THR A 429 10.26 3.56 29.35
C THR A 429 11.12 2.36 28.93
N VAL A 430 10.59 1.57 27.99
CA VAL A 430 11.28 0.43 27.36
C VAL A 430 11.22 0.59 25.85
N ILE A 431 12.33 0.29 25.17
CA ILE A 431 12.39 0.19 23.70
C ILE A 431 12.67 -1.25 23.29
N ILE A 432 11.87 -1.75 22.36
CA ILE A 432 12.10 -3.01 21.65
C ILE A 432 12.54 -2.63 20.23
N LEU A 433 13.81 -2.83 19.92
CA LEU A 433 14.40 -2.60 18.61
C LEU A 433 14.40 -3.91 17.81
N ASP A 434 13.49 -4.01 16.85
CA ASP A 434 13.37 -5.16 15.94
C ASP A 434 14.18 -4.92 14.67
N CYS A 435 15.29 -5.65 14.52
CA CYS A 435 16.17 -5.57 13.36
C CYS A 435 15.56 -6.16 12.08
N VAL A 436 14.59 -7.08 12.19
CA VAL A 436 13.89 -7.76 11.08
C VAL A 436 14.75 -8.72 10.25
N GLU A 437 16.04 -8.43 10.13
CA GLU A 437 16.97 -9.14 9.27
C GLU A 437 17.08 -10.63 9.60
N GLY A 438 17.27 -11.42 8.55
CA GLY A 438 17.39 -12.86 8.56
C GLY A 438 17.56 -13.37 7.13
N PRO A 439 17.80 -14.68 6.94
CA PRO A 439 17.95 -15.24 5.61
C PRO A 439 16.72 -14.98 4.72
N GLY A 440 16.95 -14.92 3.40
CA GLY A 440 15.87 -14.93 2.41
C GLY A 440 15.75 -13.71 1.52
N VAL A 441 16.39 -12.60 1.88
CA VAL A 441 16.48 -11.41 1.02
C VAL A 441 17.94 -11.17 0.65
N PRO A 442 18.35 -11.41 -0.62
CA PRO A 442 19.76 -11.34 -1.05
C PRO A 442 20.32 -9.91 -1.21
N ASN A 443 19.58 -8.88 -0.79
CA ASN A 443 19.94 -7.47 -1.01
C ASN A 443 20.51 -6.81 0.26
N TRP A 444 20.99 -5.57 0.15
CA TRP A 444 21.53 -4.78 1.26
C TRP A 444 20.49 -4.45 2.35
N SER A 445 20.91 -4.54 3.61
CA SER A 445 20.12 -4.13 4.78
C SER A 445 20.13 -2.60 4.94
N MET A 446 19.07 -2.06 5.53
CA MET A 446 19.03 -0.67 6.03
C MET A 446 19.89 -0.48 7.30
N LEU A 447 20.40 -1.57 7.87
CA LEU A 447 21.32 -1.58 9.01
C LEU A 447 22.80 -1.60 8.61
N ASP A 448 23.09 -1.74 7.30
CA ASP A 448 24.46 -1.71 6.77
C ASP A 448 24.95 -0.26 6.64
N ASP A 449 25.82 0.16 7.55
CA ASP A 449 26.42 1.49 7.61
C ASP A 449 27.71 1.63 6.78
N GLN A 450 28.14 0.58 6.08
CA GLN A 450 29.34 0.60 5.24
C GLN A 450 29.07 1.16 3.84
N ARG A 451 27.82 1.50 3.54
CA ARG A 451 27.46 2.13 2.27
C ARG A 451 27.67 3.65 2.31
N PRO A 452 28.08 4.26 1.19
CA PRO A 452 28.27 5.71 1.10
C PRO A 452 27.01 6.56 1.38
N ASP A 453 25.83 5.96 1.20
CA ASP A 453 24.51 6.62 1.29
C ASP A 453 23.68 6.08 2.48
N SER A 454 24.31 5.46 3.47
CA SER A 454 23.60 4.84 4.59
C SER A 454 23.53 5.73 5.81
N ASP A 455 22.30 5.96 6.27
CA ASP A 455 22.01 6.57 7.56
C ASP A 455 21.93 5.54 8.70
N ALA A 456 22.30 4.27 8.46
CA ALA A 456 22.17 3.18 9.44
C ALA A 456 22.79 3.51 10.81
N ARG A 457 23.97 4.16 10.79
CA ARG A 457 24.66 4.62 12.00
C ARG A 457 23.82 5.61 12.81
N LEU A 458 23.23 6.60 12.14
CA LEU A 458 22.40 7.64 12.75
C LEU A 458 21.06 7.05 13.24
N LEU A 459 20.47 6.15 12.45
CA LEU A 459 19.24 5.42 12.80
C LEU A 459 19.42 4.59 14.08
N LEU A 460 20.51 3.83 14.17
CA LEU A 460 20.76 2.97 15.33
C LEU A 460 21.08 3.78 16.59
N ASN A 461 21.81 4.89 16.46
CA ASN A 461 22.01 5.83 17.58
C ASN A 461 20.68 6.38 18.09
N VAL A 462 19.80 6.84 17.19
CA VAL A 462 18.47 7.33 17.58
C VAL A 462 17.66 6.23 18.26
N ALA A 463 17.58 5.04 17.67
CA ALA A 463 16.78 3.93 18.19
C ALA A 463 17.16 3.54 19.63
N ILE A 464 18.46 3.38 19.91
CA ILE A 464 18.95 3.00 21.24
C ILE A 464 18.70 4.13 22.26
N THR A 465 18.96 5.38 21.86
CA THR A 465 18.82 6.55 22.76
C THR A 465 17.38 6.96 23.07
N ARG A 466 16.38 6.23 22.56
CA ARG A 466 14.96 6.44 22.90
C ARG A 466 14.56 5.79 24.23
N ALA A 467 15.34 4.81 24.72
CA ALA A 467 15.00 4.10 25.95
C ALA A 467 15.36 4.89 27.19
N LYS A 468 14.55 4.76 28.24
CA LYS A 468 14.90 5.22 29.59
C LYS A 468 15.50 4.10 30.41
N CYS A 469 14.76 3.01 30.57
CA CYS A 469 15.09 1.93 31.49
C CYS A 469 15.73 0.75 30.78
N LYS A 470 15.16 0.30 29.65
CA LYS A 470 15.60 -0.93 28.95
C LYS A 470 15.56 -0.85 27.43
N VAL A 471 16.48 -1.58 26.81
CA VAL A 471 16.50 -1.86 25.36
C VAL A 471 16.50 -3.38 25.14
N PHE A 472 15.48 -3.88 24.45
CA PHE A 472 15.45 -5.24 23.90
C PHE A 472 15.83 -5.17 22.42
N LEU A 473 16.95 -5.78 22.05
CA LEU A 473 17.40 -5.90 20.66
C LEU A 473 16.99 -7.27 20.12
N ILE A 474 16.02 -7.31 19.21
CA ILE A 474 15.59 -8.55 18.56
C ILE A 474 16.34 -8.67 17.23
N ALA A 475 17.16 -9.70 17.10
CA ALA A 475 18.05 -9.86 15.96
C ALA A 475 18.33 -11.33 15.64
N HIS A 476 18.47 -11.63 14.35
CA HIS A 476 19.12 -12.86 13.91
C HIS A 476 20.64 -12.66 13.94
N LYS A 477 21.25 -12.90 15.10
CA LYS A 477 22.66 -12.67 15.38
C LYS A 477 23.58 -13.28 14.32
N GLU A 478 23.45 -14.58 14.07
CA GLU A 478 24.33 -15.29 13.13
C GLU A 478 24.25 -14.72 11.71
N HIS A 479 23.03 -14.40 11.24
CA HIS A 479 22.83 -13.82 9.92
C HIS A 479 23.50 -12.44 9.82
N LEU A 480 23.35 -11.58 10.81
CA LEU A 480 23.95 -10.24 10.79
C LEU A 480 25.49 -10.29 10.87
N HIS A 481 26.06 -11.21 11.67
CA HIS A 481 27.51 -11.42 11.73
C HIS A 481 28.10 -11.96 10.42
N THR A 482 27.37 -12.83 9.72
CA THR A 482 27.84 -13.46 8.48
C THR A 482 27.59 -12.59 7.24
N SER A 483 26.53 -11.79 7.23
CA SER A 483 26.14 -10.96 6.10
C SER A 483 26.75 -9.57 6.10
N LEU A 484 27.17 -9.05 7.26
CA LEU A 484 27.76 -7.71 7.40
C LEU A 484 29.22 -7.79 7.85
N LYS A 485 29.97 -6.72 7.60
CA LYS A 485 31.36 -6.62 8.07
C LYS A 485 31.41 -6.45 9.59
N LYS A 486 32.49 -6.91 10.21
CA LYS A 486 32.69 -6.78 11.67
C LYS A 486 32.72 -5.33 12.15
N GLU A 487 33.17 -4.43 11.30
CA GLU A 487 33.24 -2.99 11.59
C GLU A 487 31.87 -2.32 11.55
N SER A 488 30.84 -2.98 11.00
CA SER A 488 29.50 -2.42 10.87
C SER A 488 28.91 -2.14 12.24
N ILE A 489 28.32 -0.96 12.41
CA ILE A 489 27.86 -0.49 13.72
C ILE A 489 26.88 -1.44 14.39
N ILE A 490 25.96 -2.06 13.63
CA ILE A 490 24.98 -3.01 14.15
C ILE A 490 25.67 -4.27 14.70
N VAL A 491 26.72 -4.75 14.05
CA VAL A 491 27.50 -5.90 14.52
C VAL A 491 28.18 -5.57 15.84
N ARG A 492 28.78 -4.38 15.96
CA ARG A 492 29.38 -3.92 17.23
C ARG A 492 28.34 -3.73 18.33
N ILE A 493 27.13 -3.26 18.01
CA ILE A 493 26.02 -3.16 18.97
C ILE A 493 25.64 -4.56 19.47
N ILE A 494 25.48 -5.52 18.56
CA ILE A 494 25.19 -6.92 18.89
C ILE A 494 26.27 -7.48 19.82
N ASP A 495 27.56 -7.27 19.50
CA ASP A 495 28.68 -7.69 20.34
C ASP A 495 28.60 -7.12 21.76
N ILE A 496 28.25 -5.83 21.91
CA ILE A 496 28.11 -5.22 23.24
C ILE A 496 26.93 -5.84 23.99
N PHE A 497 25.77 -6.00 23.36
CA PHE A 497 24.60 -6.62 23.98
C PHE A 497 24.88 -8.07 24.39
N ASN A 498 25.63 -8.82 23.58
CA ASN A 498 25.98 -10.21 23.85
C ASN A 498 27.01 -10.35 24.99
N ASN A 499 27.95 -9.40 25.12
CA ASN A 499 29.02 -9.47 26.11
C ASN A 499 28.65 -8.82 27.46
N GLU A 500 27.84 -7.76 27.44
CA GLU A 500 27.54 -6.92 28.61
C GLU A 500 26.05 -6.93 29.01
N GLY A 501 25.18 -7.51 28.17
CA GLY A 501 23.75 -7.64 28.43
C GLY A 501 23.32 -9.06 28.76
N LEU A 502 22.00 -9.26 28.82
CA LEU A 502 21.37 -10.57 28.96
C LEU A 502 20.96 -11.10 27.59
N GLU A 503 21.32 -12.34 27.27
CA GLU A 503 20.83 -13.03 26.07
C GLU A 503 19.65 -13.95 26.40
N ILE A 504 18.60 -13.88 25.58
CA ILE A 504 17.39 -14.71 25.66
C ILE A 504 17.15 -15.33 24.28
N SER A 505 16.95 -16.64 24.23
CA SER A 505 16.50 -17.30 23.00
C SER A 505 15.05 -16.93 22.72
N SER A 506 14.72 -16.62 21.46
CA SER A 506 13.33 -16.34 21.10
C SER A 506 12.40 -17.56 21.26
N GLU A 507 12.93 -18.78 21.35
CA GLU A 507 12.15 -20.01 21.64
C GLU A 507 11.50 -19.96 23.02
N ASP A 508 12.28 -19.58 24.04
CA ASP A 508 11.83 -19.49 25.43
C ASP A 508 10.70 -18.46 25.63
N LEU A 509 10.64 -17.47 24.74
CA LEU A 509 9.60 -16.45 24.73
C LEU A 509 8.29 -16.93 24.11
N ILE A 510 8.35 -17.91 23.20
CA ILE A 510 7.24 -18.34 22.35
C ILE A 510 6.52 -19.58 22.91
N ASP A 511 7.26 -20.52 23.51
CA ASP A 511 6.74 -21.85 23.86
C ASP A 511 5.58 -21.85 24.86
N ASN A 512 5.46 -20.83 25.73
CA ASN A 512 4.40 -20.76 26.74
C ASN A 512 3.18 -19.89 26.37
N TYR A 513 3.27 -19.05 25.34
CA TYR A 513 2.23 -18.04 25.07
C TYR A 513 1.75 -18.06 23.61
N LEU A 514 2.63 -18.32 22.65
CA LEU A 514 2.36 -18.01 21.24
C LEU A 514 1.96 -19.18 20.36
N VAL A 515 2.01 -20.43 20.81
CA VAL A 515 1.75 -21.57 19.91
C VAL A 515 0.33 -21.52 19.33
N ALA A 516 -0.69 -21.30 20.18
CA ALA A 516 -2.08 -21.24 19.73
C ALA A 516 -2.36 -20.01 18.83
N ASP A 517 -1.84 -18.84 19.19
CA ASP A 517 -2.06 -17.60 18.43
C ASP A 517 -1.20 -17.49 17.18
N PHE A 518 0.01 -18.07 17.17
CA PHE A 518 0.85 -18.19 15.99
C PHE A 518 0.23 -19.15 14.98
N GLU A 519 -0.26 -20.31 15.40
CA GLU A 519 -0.96 -21.23 14.51
C GLU A 519 -2.27 -20.62 13.99
N LYS A 520 -3.02 -19.91 14.84
CA LYS A 520 -4.22 -19.16 14.44
C LYS A 520 -3.89 -18.01 13.48
N TRP A 521 -2.80 -17.28 13.71
CA TRP A 521 -2.38 -16.17 12.87
C TRP A 521 -1.76 -16.67 11.56
N ALA A 522 -0.91 -17.69 11.59
CA ALA A 522 -0.40 -18.36 10.39
C ALA A 522 -1.57 -18.89 9.56
N SER A 523 -2.54 -19.58 10.17
CA SER A 523 -3.73 -20.04 9.46
C SER A 523 -4.65 -18.91 8.97
N THR A 524 -4.67 -17.74 9.62
CA THR A 524 -5.48 -16.56 9.23
C THR A 524 -4.82 -15.68 8.17
N ALA A 525 -3.51 -15.42 8.27
CA ALA A 525 -2.70 -14.77 7.24
C ALA A 525 -2.66 -15.59 5.94
N ILE A 526 -2.91 -16.90 6.09
CA ILE A 526 -3.04 -17.89 5.03
C ILE A 526 -4.54 -18.25 4.82
N GLY A 527 -5.48 -17.53 5.46
CA GLY A 527 -6.93 -17.80 5.53
C GLY A 527 -7.73 -17.50 4.25
N PRO A 528 -9.01 -17.93 4.17
CA PRO A 528 -9.59 -18.53 2.97
C PRO A 528 -10.09 -17.51 1.96
N GLU A 529 -9.51 -17.49 0.75
CA GLU A 529 -10.31 -17.17 -0.43
C GLU A 529 -10.86 -18.48 -1.00
N LYS A 530 -12.09 -18.81 -0.57
CA LYS A 530 -12.93 -19.94 -1.00
C LYS A 530 -12.35 -21.32 -0.67
N ARG A 531 -13.20 -22.20 -0.11
CA ARG A 531 -13.03 -23.64 -0.33
C ARG A 531 -13.01 -23.83 -1.84
N PHE A 532 -11.84 -24.17 -2.38
CA PHE A 532 -11.77 -24.68 -3.73
C PHE A 532 -12.30 -26.10 -3.63
N ASP A 533 -13.54 -26.34 -4.06
CA ASP A 533 -13.99 -27.72 -4.27
C ASP A 533 -13.11 -28.29 -5.37
N ALA A 534 -12.15 -29.15 -4.97
CA ALA A 534 -11.25 -29.83 -5.88
C ALA A 534 -11.95 -30.92 -6.70
N SER A 535 -13.28 -30.87 -6.81
CA SER A 535 -14.10 -31.74 -7.66
C SER A 535 -14.39 -31.03 -8.97
N ASP A 536 -13.79 -31.55 -10.06
CA ASP A 536 -14.16 -31.42 -11.49
C ASP A 536 -13.12 -30.88 -12.47
N SER A 537 -11.82 -30.86 -12.15
CA SER A 537 -10.82 -30.89 -13.24
C SER A 537 -9.49 -31.55 -12.87
N ASP A 538 -9.13 -32.60 -13.62
CA ASP A 538 -7.87 -33.36 -13.51
C ASP A 538 -6.61 -32.56 -13.91
N PHE A 539 -6.75 -31.27 -14.26
CA PHE A 539 -5.68 -30.47 -14.86
C PHE A 539 -5.60 -29.07 -14.23
N TYR A 540 -4.52 -28.82 -13.51
CA TYR A 540 -4.20 -27.57 -12.84
C TYR A 540 -3.06 -26.86 -13.55
N THR A 541 -3.26 -25.58 -13.88
CA THR A 541 -2.23 -24.68 -14.41
C THR A 541 -1.56 -23.92 -13.28
N GLU A 542 -0.51 -23.17 -13.57
CA GLU A 542 0.16 -22.30 -12.61
C GLU A 542 -0.77 -21.30 -11.89
N LYS A 543 -1.94 -20.98 -12.49
CA LYS A 543 -2.93 -20.04 -11.95
C LYS A 543 -3.80 -20.63 -10.83
N ASN A 544 -4.17 -21.91 -10.92
CA ASN A 544 -5.06 -22.58 -9.96
C ASN A 544 -4.38 -23.70 -9.16
N PHE A 545 -3.18 -24.13 -9.55
CA PHE A 545 -2.38 -25.12 -8.82
C PHE A 545 -2.07 -24.66 -7.39
N TRP A 546 -1.53 -23.46 -7.20
CA TRP A 546 -1.05 -23.03 -5.88
C TRP A 546 -2.15 -22.96 -4.83
N PRO A 547 -3.34 -22.38 -5.10
CA PRO A 547 -4.45 -22.44 -4.16
C PRO A 547 -4.85 -23.86 -3.77
N ALA A 548 -4.95 -24.78 -4.74
CA ALA A 548 -5.35 -26.17 -4.51
C ALA A 548 -4.27 -26.97 -3.75
N PHE A 549 -3.01 -26.87 -4.17
CA PHE A 549 -1.89 -27.54 -3.52
C PHE A 549 -1.67 -27.04 -2.08
N LEU A 550 -1.81 -25.72 -1.84
CA LEU A 550 -1.72 -25.17 -0.49
C LEU A 550 -2.92 -25.54 0.38
N ASN A 551 -4.07 -25.92 -0.19
CA ASN A 551 -5.18 -26.48 0.57
C ASN A 551 -4.86 -27.91 1.02
N ASP A 552 -4.38 -28.76 0.12
CA ASP A 552 -3.98 -30.13 0.47
C ASP A 552 -2.78 -30.13 1.45
N MET A 553 -1.82 -29.20 1.31
CA MET A 553 -0.71 -29.08 2.27
C MET A 553 -1.16 -28.75 3.70
N ARG A 554 -2.34 -28.16 3.89
CA ARG A 554 -2.87 -27.86 5.24
C ARG A 554 -3.54 -29.05 5.89
N SER A 555 -4.01 -30.01 5.10
CA SER A 555 -4.64 -31.24 5.60
C SER A 555 -3.64 -32.37 5.83
N VAL A 556 -2.34 -32.10 5.72
CA VAL A 556 -1.30 -33.11 5.96
C VAL A 556 -1.27 -33.44 7.45
N GLU A 557 -1.41 -34.72 7.78
CA GLU A 557 -1.40 -35.23 9.15
C GLU A 557 -0.18 -36.10 9.46
N GLU A 558 0.33 -36.85 8.48
CA GLU A 558 1.34 -37.89 8.69
C GLU A 558 2.63 -37.64 7.91
N SER A 559 2.53 -37.38 6.60
CA SER A 559 3.70 -37.24 5.75
C SER A 559 3.50 -36.39 4.50
N LEU A 560 4.56 -35.67 4.13
CA LEU A 560 4.65 -34.91 2.89
C LEU A 560 5.93 -35.28 2.15
N ILE A 561 5.79 -35.77 0.92
CA ILE A 561 6.92 -36.02 0.03
C ILE A 561 6.87 -35.01 -1.12
N ILE A 562 7.98 -34.33 -1.41
CA ILE A 562 8.10 -33.44 -2.56
C ILE A 562 9.32 -33.81 -3.37
N MET A 563 9.12 -34.14 -4.64
CA MET A 563 10.18 -34.27 -5.64
C MET A 563 10.23 -33.00 -6.48
N SER A 564 11.31 -32.22 -6.33
CA SER A 564 11.54 -31.01 -7.12
C SER A 564 12.99 -31.00 -7.63
N PRO A 565 13.23 -31.29 -8.91
CA PRO A 565 14.56 -31.37 -9.51
C PRO A 565 15.40 -30.12 -9.27
N PHE A 566 14.75 -28.96 -9.28
CA PHE A 566 15.39 -27.68 -9.02
C PHE A 566 14.79 -27.03 -7.77
N VAL A 567 15.62 -26.31 -7.03
CA VAL A 567 15.22 -25.51 -5.86
C VAL A 567 15.65 -24.07 -6.05
N SER A 568 14.80 -23.11 -5.64
CA SER A 568 15.14 -21.68 -5.71
C SER A 568 14.85 -21.00 -4.38
N LEU A 569 15.75 -20.09 -3.98
CA LEU A 569 15.62 -19.32 -2.74
C LEU A 569 14.25 -18.60 -2.67
N ARG A 570 13.82 -18.00 -3.79
CA ARG A 570 12.57 -17.24 -3.88
C ARG A 570 11.33 -18.11 -3.72
N ARG A 571 11.27 -19.28 -4.35
CA ARG A 571 10.08 -20.15 -4.31
C ARG A 571 10.02 -20.91 -3.00
N THR A 572 11.15 -21.47 -2.57
CA THR A 572 11.27 -22.13 -1.28
C THR A 572 10.93 -21.21 -0.12
N GLY A 573 11.39 -19.95 -0.14
CA GLY A 573 11.05 -18.95 0.89
C GLY A 573 9.54 -18.72 1.07
N LYS A 574 8.74 -18.85 0.00
CA LYS A 574 7.26 -18.75 0.09
C LYS A 574 6.60 -19.95 0.77
N LEU A 575 7.25 -21.09 0.79
CA LEU A 575 6.72 -22.35 1.33
C LEU A 575 7.33 -22.69 2.70
N MET A 576 8.42 -22.02 3.09
CA MET A 576 9.20 -22.39 4.28
C MET A 576 8.38 -22.36 5.58
N ASP A 577 7.48 -21.37 5.71
CA ASP A 577 6.60 -21.28 6.88
C ASP A 577 5.63 -22.47 6.97
N PHE A 578 5.16 -23.00 5.83
CA PHE A 578 4.31 -24.21 5.83
C PHE A 578 5.10 -25.43 6.30
N PHE A 579 6.32 -25.64 5.80
CA PHE A 579 7.16 -26.75 6.24
C PHE A 579 7.48 -26.65 7.73
N ARG A 580 7.75 -25.44 8.24
CA ARG A 580 7.99 -25.22 9.69
C ARG A 580 6.79 -25.65 10.53
N VAL A 581 5.57 -25.30 10.11
CA VAL A 581 4.34 -25.70 10.81
C VAL A 581 4.15 -27.22 10.75
N LEU A 582 4.34 -27.84 9.59
CA LEU A 582 4.19 -29.30 9.43
C LEU A 582 5.20 -30.08 10.30
N LEU A 583 6.48 -29.73 10.23
CA LEU A 583 7.52 -30.40 11.00
C LEU A 583 7.31 -30.25 12.51
N ARG A 584 6.84 -29.09 12.99
CA ARG A 584 6.47 -28.90 14.39
C ARG A 584 5.29 -29.75 14.85
N ARG A 585 4.33 -30.02 13.95
CA ARG A 585 3.22 -30.96 14.21
C ARG A 585 3.67 -32.43 14.23
N GLY A 586 4.95 -32.71 13.96
CA GLY A 586 5.49 -34.06 13.87
C GLY A 586 5.28 -34.73 12.51
N VAL A 587 4.83 -33.99 11.49
CA VAL A 587 4.66 -34.50 10.13
C VAL A 587 6.02 -34.84 9.53
N THR A 588 6.14 -36.01 8.91
CA THR A 588 7.38 -36.41 8.22
C THR A 588 7.48 -35.74 6.86
N VAL A 589 8.40 -34.77 6.70
CA VAL A 589 8.64 -34.10 5.40
C VAL A 589 9.89 -34.69 4.73
N ARG A 590 9.74 -35.24 3.52
CA ARG A 590 10.84 -35.71 2.66
C ARG A 590 10.92 -34.89 1.37
N ILE A 591 12.09 -34.35 1.07
CA ILE A 591 12.33 -33.52 -0.13
C ILE A 591 13.38 -34.18 -1.00
N TYR A 592 13.00 -34.59 -2.20
CA TYR A 592 13.93 -35.08 -3.21
C TYR A 592 14.30 -33.94 -4.15
N THR A 593 15.59 -33.71 -4.35
CA THR A 593 16.09 -32.68 -5.28
C THR A 593 17.40 -33.09 -5.95
N ARG A 594 17.84 -32.36 -6.98
CA ARG A 594 19.17 -32.58 -7.58
C ARG A 594 20.26 -32.04 -6.65
N PRO A 595 21.45 -32.66 -6.67
CA PRO A 595 22.59 -32.09 -5.96
C PRO A 595 22.92 -30.68 -6.49
N PRO A 596 23.50 -29.78 -5.66
CA PRO A 596 23.85 -28.41 -6.07
C PRO A 596 24.65 -28.34 -7.39
N SER A 597 25.48 -29.34 -7.66
CA SER A 597 26.29 -29.47 -8.89
C SER A 597 25.50 -29.71 -10.18
N GLN A 598 24.21 -30.09 -10.10
CA GLN A 598 23.32 -30.34 -11.25
C GLN A 598 22.16 -29.33 -11.36
N GLN A 599 22.20 -28.26 -10.56
CA GLN A 599 21.30 -27.12 -10.66
C GLN A 599 21.80 -26.18 -11.76
N SER A 600 20.90 -25.40 -12.39
CA SER A 600 21.23 -24.55 -13.55
C SER A 600 21.20 -23.04 -13.21
N GLY A 601 22.11 -22.27 -13.80
CA GLY A 601 22.15 -20.81 -13.65
C GLY A 601 22.28 -20.35 -12.19
N SER A 602 21.56 -19.29 -11.80
CA SER A 602 21.58 -18.74 -10.43
C SER A 602 21.02 -19.66 -9.34
N LEU A 603 20.45 -20.82 -9.73
CA LEU A 603 19.91 -21.81 -8.80
C LEU A 603 21.03 -22.64 -8.14
N SER A 604 22.16 -22.87 -8.84
CA SER A 604 23.29 -23.61 -8.28
C SER A 604 23.97 -22.88 -7.13
N GLU A 605 24.05 -21.56 -7.20
CA GLU A 605 24.64 -20.71 -6.17
C GLU A 605 23.90 -20.80 -4.82
N HIS A 606 22.58 -21.00 -4.85
CA HIS A 606 21.73 -20.97 -3.65
C HIS A 606 21.16 -22.35 -3.28
N ALA A 607 21.40 -23.39 -4.07
CA ALA A 607 20.82 -24.71 -3.82
C ALA A 607 21.35 -25.34 -2.53
N GLU A 608 22.64 -25.18 -2.25
CA GLU A 608 23.24 -25.66 -1.00
C GLU A 608 22.62 -24.97 0.21
N GLN A 609 22.43 -23.65 0.14
CA GLN A 609 21.75 -22.89 1.17
C GLN A 609 20.32 -23.40 1.40
N VAL A 610 19.55 -23.63 0.32
CA VAL A 610 18.17 -24.11 0.43
C VAL A 610 18.09 -25.54 0.99
N ILE A 611 19.00 -26.43 0.59
CA ILE A 611 19.08 -27.80 1.12
C ILE A 611 19.38 -27.76 2.61
N ASN A 612 20.44 -27.04 3.02
CA ASN A 612 20.83 -26.92 4.41
C ASN A 612 19.69 -26.33 5.27
N GLN A 613 18.92 -25.39 4.72
CA GLN A 613 17.76 -24.84 5.43
C GLN A 613 16.68 -25.88 5.68
N PHE A 614 16.32 -26.68 4.69
CA PHE A 614 15.35 -27.75 4.89
C PHE A 614 15.83 -28.78 5.91
N GLU A 615 17.10 -29.17 5.85
CA GLU A 615 17.71 -30.09 6.81
C GLU A 615 17.71 -29.50 8.23
N ASN A 616 18.07 -28.23 8.39
CA ASN A 616 18.06 -27.53 9.68
C ASN A 616 16.65 -27.38 10.26
N LEU A 617 15.62 -27.24 9.41
CA LEU A 617 14.22 -27.26 9.87
C LEU A 617 13.76 -28.64 10.36
N GLY A 618 14.51 -29.71 10.05
CA GLY A 618 14.15 -31.10 10.37
C GLY A 618 13.53 -31.88 9.21
N ALA A 619 13.47 -31.32 7.99
CA ALA A 619 13.04 -32.08 6.82
C ALA A 619 14.16 -33.00 6.32
N LYS A 620 13.79 -34.18 5.83
CA LYS A 620 14.74 -35.12 5.23
C LYS A 620 14.97 -34.76 3.77
N VAL A 621 16.13 -34.21 3.44
CA VAL A 621 16.47 -33.88 2.05
C VAL A 621 17.30 -34.98 1.42
N ILE A 622 16.86 -35.49 0.26
CA ILE A 622 17.47 -36.62 -0.44
C ILE A 622 17.89 -36.17 -1.84
N GLN A 623 19.19 -36.16 -2.08
CA GLN A 623 19.75 -35.66 -3.34
C GLN A 623 19.84 -36.79 -4.39
N ARG A 624 19.10 -36.67 -5.51
CA ARG A 624 19.08 -37.65 -6.61
C ARG A 624 19.70 -37.06 -7.89
N LYS A 625 20.77 -37.68 -8.38
CA LYS A 625 21.40 -37.30 -9.66
C LYS A 625 20.46 -37.63 -10.82
N GLY A 626 20.39 -36.74 -11.81
CA GLY A 626 19.57 -36.95 -13.01
C GLY A 626 18.07 -37.06 -12.73
N MET A 627 17.58 -36.59 -11.57
CA MET A 627 16.16 -36.60 -11.24
C MET A 627 15.40 -35.57 -12.09
N HIS A 628 14.25 -35.94 -12.64
CA HIS A 628 13.41 -35.05 -13.46
C HIS A 628 11.93 -35.01 -13.01
N GLN A 629 11.57 -35.91 -12.09
CA GLN A 629 10.23 -36.10 -11.54
C GLN A 629 9.82 -34.88 -10.72
N LYS A 630 8.60 -34.41 -10.92
CA LYS A 630 8.01 -33.25 -10.25
C LYS A 630 6.70 -33.67 -9.63
N ILE A 631 6.79 -34.14 -8.40
CA ILE A 631 5.71 -34.86 -7.73
C ILE A 631 5.58 -34.34 -6.31
N ALA A 632 4.37 -34.30 -5.78
CA ALA A 632 4.15 -34.22 -4.35
C ALA A 632 3.16 -35.30 -3.90
N ILE A 633 3.40 -35.89 -2.73
CA ILE A 633 2.56 -36.95 -2.15
C ILE A 633 2.23 -36.53 -0.73
N ILE A 634 0.95 -36.59 -0.38
CA ILE A 634 0.40 -36.15 0.91
C ILE A 634 -0.31 -37.34 1.54
N ASP A 635 0.15 -37.74 2.73
CA ASP A 635 -0.38 -38.81 3.57
C ASP A 635 -0.64 -40.14 2.83
N ASN A 636 0.15 -40.42 1.78
CA ASN A 636 -0.06 -41.53 0.85
C ASN A 636 -1.49 -41.64 0.29
N LYS A 637 -2.24 -40.54 0.24
CA LYS A 637 -3.64 -40.47 -0.21
C LYS A 637 -3.83 -39.57 -1.41
N ILE A 638 -3.11 -38.46 -1.45
CA ILE A 638 -3.18 -37.48 -2.53
C ILE A 638 -1.81 -37.42 -3.20
N ALA A 639 -1.80 -37.40 -4.52
CA ALA A 639 -0.58 -37.16 -5.26
C ALA A 639 -0.80 -36.15 -6.40
N TRP A 640 0.24 -35.35 -6.56
CA TRP A 640 0.36 -34.28 -7.53
C TRP A 640 1.48 -34.63 -8.49
N GLU A 641 1.24 -34.63 -9.79
CA GLU A 641 2.25 -34.93 -10.81
C GLU A 641 2.13 -33.97 -12.00
N GLY A 642 3.25 -33.49 -12.54
CA GLY A 642 3.21 -32.75 -13.80
C GLY A 642 4.54 -32.16 -14.25
N SER A 643 4.46 -31.05 -14.98
CA SER A 643 5.62 -30.33 -15.49
C SER A 643 6.13 -29.22 -14.55
N LEU A 644 5.36 -28.85 -13.51
CA LEU A 644 5.68 -27.75 -12.60
C LEU A 644 6.68 -28.11 -11.50
N ASN A 645 7.75 -27.32 -11.34
CA ASN A 645 8.74 -27.56 -10.26
C ASN A 645 8.32 -26.86 -8.95
N ILE A 646 7.77 -27.60 -7.99
CA ILE A 646 7.18 -27.03 -6.76
C ILE A 646 8.16 -26.10 -6.00
N LEU A 647 9.44 -26.44 -5.91
CA LEU A 647 10.43 -25.67 -5.14
C LEU A 647 11.22 -24.64 -5.97
N SER A 648 10.95 -24.49 -7.27
CA SER A 648 11.69 -23.55 -8.13
C SER A 648 10.89 -22.88 -9.22
N HIS A 649 9.59 -23.18 -9.36
CA HIS A 649 8.72 -22.66 -10.41
C HIS A 649 8.75 -21.12 -10.49
N LYS A 650 8.85 -20.61 -11.71
CA LYS A 650 8.89 -19.17 -12.06
C LYS A 650 7.96 -18.96 -13.26
N ASP A 651 6.73 -18.50 -13.00
CA ASP A 651 5.64 -18.19 -13.95
C ASP A 651 5.85 -18.66 -15.40
N THR A 652 5.49 -19.91 -15.65
CA THR A 652 5.58 -20.60 -16.94
C THR A 652 4.26 -21.30 -17.26
N GLN A 653 4.01 -21.67 -18.53
CA GLN A 653 2.87 -22.48 -18.97
C GLN A 653 3.00 -23.96 -18.53
N GLU A 654 3.20 -24.19 -17.23
CA GLU A 654 3.37 -25.51 -16.62
C GLU A 654 2.06 -25.99 -16.00
N HIS A 655 1.89 -27.30 -15.91
CA HIS A 655 0.67 -27.89 -15.36
C HIS A 655 0.99 -29.02 -14.38
N MET A 656 0.02 -29.30 -13.52
CA MET A 656 0.00 -30.39 -12.56
C MET A 656 -1.35 -31.08 -12.62
N ARG A 657 -1.37 -32.36 -12.31
CA ARG A 657 -2.59 -33.16 -12.13
C ARG A 657 -2.64 -33.59 -10.68
N ARG A 658 -3.84 -33.52 -10.10
CA ARG A 658 -4.12 -34.01 -8.76
C ARG A 658 -4.89 -35.31 -8.90
N PHE A 659 -4.50 -36.34 -8.17
CA PHE A 659 -5.31 -37.53 -8.01
C PHE A 659 -5.40 -37.91 -6.53
N GLU A 660 -6.56 -38.42 -6.15
CA GLU A 660 -6.89 -38.81 -4.80
C GLU A 660 -7.27 -40.30 -4.80
N GLY A 661 -6.51 -41.09 -4.05
CA GLY A 661 -6.65 -42.54 -4.01
C GLY A 661 -5.43 -43.17 -3.35
N GLU A 662 -5.65 -43.78 -2.19
CA GLU A 662 -4.61 -44.39 -1.36
C GLU A 662 -3.77 -45.42 -2.13
N ASN A 663 -4.43 -46.34 -2.84
CA ASN A 663 -3.74 -47.36 -3.65
C ASN A 663 -2.90 -46.75 -4.77
N ALA A 664 -3.38 -45.67 -5.40
CA ALA A 664 -2.67 -45.02 -6.50
C ALA A 664 -1.44 -44.26 -5.98
N ALA A 665 -1.58 -43.53 -4.87
CA ALA A 665 -0.49 -42.81 -4.25
C ALA A 665 0.59 -43.76 -3.71
N GLN A 666 0.21 -44.87 -3.06
CA GLN A 666 1.15 -45.91 -2.62
C GLN A 666 1.90 -46.55 -3.79
N GLU A 667 1.22 -46.81 -4.91
CA GLU A 667 1.87 -47.36 -6.11
C GLU A 667 2.86 -46.36 -6.73
N VAL A 668 2.60 -45.05 -6.66
CA VAL A 668 3.58 -44.01 -7.05
C VAL A 668 4.78 -43.98 -6.12
N VAL A 669 4.57 -44.04 -4.80
CA VAL A 669 5.65 -44.12 -3.80
C VAL A 669 6.56 -45.31 -4.08
N LYS A 670 5.97 -46.49 -4.32
CA LYS A 670 6.68 -47.73 -4.62
C LYS A 670 7.46 -47.67 -5.94
N ASN A 671 6.82 -47.22 -7.02
CA ASN A 671 7.44 -47.17 -8.35
C ASN A 671 8.58 -46.15 -8.44
N LEU A 672 8.55 -45.12 -7.60
CA LEU A 672 9.60 -44.11 -7.51
C LEU A 672 10.61 -44.39 -6.39
N GLU A 673 10.49 -45.53 -5.72
CA GLU A 673 11.33 -45.97 -4.61
C GLU A 673 11.46 -44.89 -3.52
N LEU A 674 10.34 -44.28 -3.12
CA LEU A 674 10.33 -43.19 -2.14
C LEU A 674 10.34 -43.68 -0.69
N ASP A 675 10.16 -44.99 -0.47
CA ASP A 675 10.28 -45.66 0.84
C ASP A 675 11.73 -46.02 1.20
N LYS A 676 12.65 -45.93 0.24
CA LYS A 676 14.06 -46.25 0.42
C LYS A 676 14.85 -44.97 0.66
N ASP A 677 15.57 -44.94 1.77
CA ASP A 677 16.54 -43.87 2.09
C ASP A 677 17.78 -43.92 1.18
N GLU A 678 17.95 -45.01 0.45
CA GLU A 678 19.05 -45.22 -0.48
C GLU A 678 18.74 -44.61 -1.85
N ALA A 679 18.94 -43.31 -1.99
CA ALA A 679 19.20 -42.74 -3.30
C ALA A 679 20.66 -42.99 -3.69
N ALA A 680 20.87 -43.63 -4.84
CA ALA A 680 22.16 -44.01 -5.40
C ALA A 680 23.23 -42.89 -5.33
N GLY A 681 24.17 -43.07 -4.39
CA GLY A 681 25.53 -42.55 -4.38
C GLY A 681 25.69 -41.06 -4.08
N ASN A 682 26.16 -40.73 -2.86
CA ASN A 682 27.24 -39.75 -2.66
C ASN A 682 27.73 -39.47 -1.21
N VAL A 683 27.52 -40.34 -0.22
CA VAL A 683 28.27 -40.25 1.06
C VAL A 683 28.80 -41.63 1.41
N SER A 684 30.11 -41.73 1.59
CA SER A 684 30.73 -42.91 2.18
C SER A 684 30.92 -42.67 3.67
N GLU A 685 30.81 -43.73 4.47
CA GLU A 685 31.24 -43.71 5.88
C GLU A 685 32.75 -43.55 6.02
N LYS A 686 33.51 -43.67 4.92
CA LYS A 686 34.96 -43.49 4.91
C LYS A 686 35.33 -42.03 5.19
N LEU A 687 36.06 -41.79 6.28
CA LEU A 687 36.62 -40.49 6.61
C LEU A 687 37.85 -40.19 5.74
N CYS A 688 38.08 -38.90 5.48
CA CYS A 688 39.23 -38.41 4.75
C CYS A 688 40.48 -38.48 5.63
N PRO A 689 41.48 -39.31 5.29
CA PRO A 689 42.65 -39.51 6.14
C PRO A 689 43.43 -38.21 6.35
N GLN A 690 43.56 -37.36 5.32
CA GLN A 690 44.28 -36.08 5.42
C GLN A 690 43.62 -35.07 6.38
N CYS A 691 42.30 -35.17 6.60
CA CYS A 691 41.60 -34.30 7.54
C CYS A 691 41.59 -34.92 8.93
N LEU A 692 41.50 -36.25 9.02
CA LEU A 692 41.59 -36.99 10.28
C LEU A 692 42.93 -36.74 10.97
N GLU A 693 44.03 -36.69 10.22
CA GLU A 693 45.37 -36.30 10.71
C GLU A 693 45.43 -34.88 11.29
N LYS A 694 44.49 -34.01 10.91
CA LYS A 694 44.39 -32.62 11.39
C LYS A 694 43.33 -32.45 12.48
N GLY A 695 42.75 -33.54 12.99
CA GLY A 695 41.67 -33.51 13.97
C GLY A 695 40.32 -33.04 13.40
N ILE A 696 40.15 -33.06 12.08
CA ILE A 696 38.93 -32.62 11.39
C ILE A 696 38.20 -33.84 10.82
N GLU A 697 37.02 -34.14 11.35
CA GLU A 697 36.16 -35.18 10.79
C GLU A 697 35.53 -34.69 9.49
N SER A 698 35.99 -35.24 8.37
CA SER A 698 35.38 -34.99 7.07
C SER A 698 35.25 -36.27 6.28
N LYS A 699 34.14 -36.44 5.57
CA LYS A 699 33.80 -37.67 4.84
C LYS A 699 34.39 -37.65 3.43
N MET A 700 34.70 -38.83 2.89
CA MET A 700 35.04 -39.03 1.49
C MET A 700 33.76 -39.10 0.66
N ILE A 701 33.72 -38.36 -0.45
CA ILE A 701 32.59 -38.34 -1.38
C ILE A 701 33.04 -38.81 -2.77
N VAL A 702 32.17 -39.47 -3.53
CA VAL A 702 32.50 -39.88 -4.90
C VAL A 702 32.45 -38.67 -5.83
N ARG A 703 33.58 -38.38 -6.47
CA ARG A 703 33.75 -37.32 -7.47
C ARG A 703 34.10 -37.94 -8.82
N GLN A 704 33.82 -37.20 -9.90
CA GLN A 704 34.09 -37.66 -11.27
C GLN A 704 35.10 -36.73 -11.94
N GLY A 705 36.21 -37.30 -12.38
CA GLY A 705 37.29 -36.59 -13.07
C GLY A 705 37.49 -37.11 -14.49
N ARG A 706 38.44 -36.50 -15.21
CA ARG A 706 38.78 -36.85 -16.61
C ARG A 706 39.16 -38.33 -16.79
N PHE A 707 39.58 -39.01 -15.74
CA PHE A 707 40.06 -40.40 -15.76
C PHE A 707 39.11 -41.41 -15.10
N GLY A 708 37.90 -41.01 -14.71
CA GLY A 708 36.91 -41.88 -14.07
C GLY A 708 36.47 -41.37 -12.68
N VAL A 709 35.74 -42.23 -11.97
CA VAL A 709 35.24 -41.95 -10.62
C VAL A 709 36.33 -42.18 -9.56
N PHE A 710 36.43 -41.28 -8.60
CA PHE A 710 37.41 -41.32 -7.51
C PHE A 710 36.77 -40.80 -6.22
N TRP A 711 37.30 -41.17 -5.06
CA TRP A 711 36.95 -40.58 -3.77
C TRP A 711 37.67 -39.25 -3.58
N GLY A 712 36.97 -38.17 -3.24
CA GLY A 712 37.57 -36.88 -2.88
C GLY A 712 37.04 -36.37 -1.55
N CYS A 713 37.83 -35.57 -0.84
CA CYS A 713 37.40 -34.97 0.43
C CYS A 713 36.17 -34.06 0.25
N SER A 714 35.26 -34.07 1.23
CA SER A 714 34.13 -33.14 1.31
C SER A 714 34.56 -31.68 1.48
N LEU A 715 35.72 -31.42 2.11
CA LEU A 715 36.25 -30.07 2.36
C LEU A 715 37.07 -29.48 1.20
N TYR A 716 36.98 -29.99 -0.03
CA TYR A 716 37.62 -29.35 -1.18
C TYR A 716 37.03 -27.95 -1.43
N PRO A 717 37.83 -26.90 -1.71
CA PRO A 717 39.26 -26.93 -2.06
C PRO A 717 40.23 -26.86 -0.88
N ALA A 718 39.74 -26.67 0.35
CA ALA A 718 40.57 -26.56 1.55
C ALA A 718 41.35 -27.87 1.86
N CYS A 719 40.77 -29.02 1.51
CA CYS A 719 41.47 -30.31 1.46
C CYS A 719 41.38 -30.92 0.05
N ARG A 720 42.55 -31.22 -0.55
CA ARG A 720 42.65 -31.74 -1.92
C ARG A 720 42.87 -33.26 -2.00
N HIS A 721 42.69 -33.97 -0.88
CA HIS A 721 42.84 -35.42 -0.82
C HIS A 721 41.91 -36.13 -1.81
N ALA A 722 42.48 -37.07 -2.58
CA ALA A 722 41.78 -37.85 -3.58
C ALA A 722 42.34 -39.27 -3.70
N GLU A 723 41.48 -40.27 -3.84
CA GLU A 723 41.83 -41.69 -3.97
C GLU A 723 41.05 -42.37 -5.10
N ASN A 724 41.70 -43.19 -5.92
CA ASN A 724 41.00 -43.91 -6.99
C ASN A 724 40.14 -45.06 -6.44
N ILE A 725 38.94 -45.22 -7.00
CA ILE A 725 38.08 -46.38 -6.73
C ILE A 725 38.62 -47.53 -7.58
N SER A 726 39.28 -48.52 -6.98
CA SER A 726 39.99 -49.58 -7.70
C SER A 726 39.11 -50.35 -8.69
N ARG A 727 39.53 -50.43 -9.97
CA ARG A 727 39.05 -51.46 -10.91
C ARG A 727 39.67 -52.80 -10.54
N SER A 728 38.86 -53.81 -10.24
CA SER A 728 39.31 -55.19 -10.12
C SER A 728 39.91 -55.68 -11.44
N LYS A 729 41.03 -56.41 -11.33
CA LYS A 729 41.79 -57.01 -12.43
C LYS A 729 40.90 -57.93 -13.28
N ARG A 730 40.72 -57.62 -14.57
CA ARG A 730 40.34 -58.64 -15.57
C ARG A 730 41.60 -59.45 -15.91
N ARG A 731 41.64 -60.72 -15.49
CA ARG A 731 42.51 -61.74 -16.08
C ARG A 731 41.94 -62.08 -17.47
N TYR A 732 42.77 -61.97 -18.51
CA TYR A 732 42.49 -62.57 -19.81
C TYR A 732 42.70 -64.08 -19.72
N GLY A 733 41.67 -64.83 -20.11
CA GLY A 733 41.78 -66.09 -20.83
C GLY A 733 41.22 -65.85 -22.23
#